data_AF-A0A1E3RFM1-F1
#
_entry.id   AF-A0A1E3RFM1-F1
#
_cell.length_a   1.000
_cell.length_b   1.000
_cell.length_c   1.000
_cell.angle_alpha   90.00
_cell.angle_beta   90.00
_cell.angle_gamma   90.00
#
_symmetry.space_group_name_H-M   'P 1'
#
loop_
_entity.id
_entity.type
_entity.pdbx_description
1 polymer ?
#
loop_
_entity_poly.entity_id
_entity_poly.type
_entity_poly.pdbx_seq_one_letter_code
_entity_poly.pdbx_strand_id
1 'polypeptide(L)'
;MVIVGWVLIAVTLFLSLPPLMEVAERKPPGLLPDSSSVMIAGNEMGEAFAEGAGSGNSGNVGAIIFANENGLTPEDEATYRKVVDRLHAMPEQVLSTQDFVSIPELRQVMTSEDKKAWQLPISMQGTMGTGEGQRAYKTILKEVNAVTEDSDLEVNVIGPAATFDDLNKIGHRDQLVIEIVTVVAVLSILIMVYRNVVAIILPMLMIGVGLVVAQSVVAGLGDLEVIGLGPQTLMLMTAMMMGAGTDYAIFFFTRYHELIREGLESDDAVITALGTIGKVIAGSAGTTALAFYGLAFTKLGAFSTVGPALGVTVLIGFLVAVTLLPAMIVLTGRRGWVKPRKDLTSRWWRRSGIHIVRRPVFHLAVSLVILIGLAACFTMIRFNYDERTSLPADASSNIGYAALDKHFPISSTIQQFLLVQAPDQDLRSPKALADMEEMAKRVAALPDIDMIRGITRPTGEVLEQAKATYQAGEVGSKLGDASQLIEDNDANLNLLSGGADKLADTLDQLRDGVVDGIVTLRPLAKVLTDMQEKYGGTTTLEEIDKTATLVANMKSLGDAMGDSLMQMAEMYSWAGPIVKSLNSSPVCNVDPSCVESRAYLQRITKMNDDGTAQKVANLGRVLQETEATQTLDETVRDLGTSMKVAVEAIRAAGLEDTGSVQAQLAEAQEGANLLADSSRQLAEGVQLLVDQTRNMGGGLDQASAFLMAMRSEAKDPPMAGFYVPPQILTQEEFQKAAKLFISPDGHTARYLVQTGLNPFGTEAMDQVDDIIKAAESAKPNTSLADAKISMVGFSAVQNDIRNYYNGDVRFIIIVTLLVVLLILVVLLKSLVAPIYLVGSVILSYVSALGIGVVFFQFILGQGIHWSVPGMTFLVLVAVGADYNLLLIARIRDEAARGIRTAVIRTVTATGSVITSAGLIFAASMFGLTFSSLQAVVQIGFVIGIGLLLDTFLVRTITVPALAVLIGDRNWWPSKPTFDAKPLVTPFRGVDRSGDSDEITEPIPNSSLAEADSDDFDDDEPDRTDELVSVGGGDTRTGDGWVPPQ
;
A
#
# COMPACT_ATOMS: atom_id res chain seq x y z
N MET A 1 -18.85 53.14 28.02
CA MET A 1 -18.30 53.17 26.65
C MET A 1 -17.50 51.92 26.33
N VAL A 2 -16.40 51.60 27.03
CA VAL A 2 -15.58 50.40 26.72
C VAL A 2 -16.37 49.09 26.68
N ILE A 3 -17.20 48.80 27.69
CA ILE A 3 -18.03 47.57 27.73
C ILE A 3 -18.98 47.50 26.53
N VAL A 4 -19.68 48.60 26.24
CA VAL A 4 -20.60 48.70 25.09
C VAL A 4 -19.84 48.52 23.78
N GLY A 5 -18.64 49.10 23.66
CA GLY A 5 -17.78 48.95 22.49
C GLY A 5 -17.42 47.48 22.22
N TRP A 6 -17.01 46.73 23.25
CA TRP A 6 -16.71 45.30 23.10
C TRP A 6 -17.94 44.46 22.75
N VAL A 7 -19.08 44.72 23.40
CA VAL A 7 -20.33 44.02 23.08
C VAL A 7 -20.77 44.33 21.65
N LEU A 8 -20.66 45.58 21.20
CA LEU A 8 -20.94 45.97 19.82
C LEU A 8 -19.98 45.29 18.86
N ILE A 9 -18.67 45.27 19.14
CA ILE A 9 -17.68 44.56 18.30
C ILE A 9 -18.03 43.08 18.21
N ALA A 10 -18.33 42.42 19.33
CA ALA A 10 -18.70 41.00 19.35
C ALA A 10 -19.95 40.73 18.50
N VAL A 11 -21.01 41.52 18.69
CA VAL A 11 -22.26 41.38 17.94
C VAL A 11 -22.07 41.69 16.46
N THR A 12 -21.37 42.78 16.13
CA THR A 12 -21.12 43.19 14.74
C THR A 12 -20.30 42.13 14.02
N LEU A 13 -19.18 41.66 14.60
CA LEU A 13 -18.34 40.64 13.98
C LEU A 13 -19.07 39.31 13.82
N PHE A 14 -19.82 38.88 14.84
CA PHE A 14 -20.63 37.66 14.79
C PHE A 14 -21.70 37.70 13.70
N LEU A 15 -22.31 38.86 13.45
CA LEU A 15 -23.33 39.01 12.40
C LEU A 15 -22.73 39.25 11.01
N SER A 16 -21.54 39.85 10.92
CA SER A 16 -20.92 40.22 9.63
C SER A 16 -20.07 39.12 9.02
N LEU A 17 -19.51 38.22 9.83
CA LEU A 17 -18.57 37.19 9.39
C LEU A 17 -19.24 35.81 9.46
N PRO A 18 -18.89 34.90 8.52
CA PRO A 18 -19.36 33.53 8.59
C PRO A 18 -18.89 32.85 9.88
N PRO A 19 -19.66 31.89 10.42
CA PRO A 19 -19.21 31.07 11.53
C PRO A 19 -17.86 30.44 11.22
N LEU A 20 -16.95 30.48 12.19
CA LEU A 20 -15.60 29.93 12.07
C LEU A 20 -15.60 28.48 11.53
N MET A 21 -16.61 27.70 11.92
CA MET A 21 -16.78 26.34 11.48
C MET A 21 -17.00 26.21 9.98
N GLU A 22 -17.87 27.06 9.43
CA GLU A 22 -18.19 27.05 8.01
C GLU A 22 -16.98 27.44 7.17
N VAL A 23 -16.18 28.40 7.66
CA VAL A 23 -14.91 28.77 7.00
C VAL A 23 -13.92 27.61 7.01
N ALA A 24 -13.79 26.93 8.15
CA ALA A 24 -12.91 25.76 8.29
C ALA A 24 -13.34 24.58 7.39
N GLU A 25 -14.65 24.38 7.18
CA GLU A 25 -15.17 23.35 6.27
C GLU A 25 -15.00 23.69 4.78
N ARG A 26 -15.13 24.97 4.40
CA ARG A 26 -15.08 25.39 2.99
C ARG A 26 -13.68 25.24 2.37
N LYS A 27 -12.63 25.58 3.12
CA LYS A 27 -11.24 25.59 2.64
C LYS A 27 -10.26 25.06 3.69
N PRO A 28 -10.38 23.80 4.12
CA PRO A 28 -9.38 23.22 5.00
C PRO A 28 -8.04 23.16 4.25
N PRO A 29 -6.93 23.55 4.91
CA PRO A 29 -5.60 23.53 4.31
C PRO A 29 -5.13 22.09 4.08
N GLY A 30 -4.33 21.90 3.03
CA GLY A 30 -3.64 20.63 2.81
C GLY A 30 -2.73 20.26 3.98
N LEU A 31 -2.68 18.96 4.31
CA LEU A 31 -1.84 18.48 5.42
C LEU A 31 -0.34 18.53 5.06
N LEU A 32 -0.01 18.20 3.82
CA LEU A 32 1.33 18.32 3.23
C LEU A 32 1.43 19.55 2.32
N PRO A 33 2.62 20.16 2.19
CA PRO A 33 2.87 21.16 1.15
C PRO A 33 2.78 20.54 -0.26
N ASP A 34 2.32 21.34 -1.24
CA ASP A 34 2.29 20.95 -2.66
C ASP A 34 3.69 20.64 -3.23
N SER A 35 4.74 21.14 -2.58
CA SER A 35 6.15 20.88 -2.92
C SER A 35 6.72 19.57 -2.36
N SER A 36 5.92 18.76 -1.68
CA SER A 36 6.37 17.48 -1.14
C SER A 36 6.58 16.43 -2.23
N SER A 37 7.51 15.50 -1.99
CA SER A 37 7.96 14.54 -2.99
C SER A 37 6.82 13.64 -3.45
N VAL A 38 5.99 13.18 -2.51
CA VAL A 38 4.83 12.33 -2.78
C VAL A 38 3.70 13.05 -3.51
N MET A 39 3.53 14.37 -3.27
CA MET A 39 2.52 15.18 -3.96
C MET A 39 2.95 15.48 -5.39
N ILE A 40 4.24 15.77 -5.62
CA ILE A 40 4.80 15.95 -6.96
C ILE A 40 4.73 14.64 -7.75
N ALA A 41 5.22 13.53 -7.18
CA ALA A 41 5.22 12.23 -7.84
C ALA A 41 3.80 11.76 -8.16
N GLY A 42 2.88 12.03 -7.23
CA GLY A 42 1.46 11.91 -7.47
C GLY A 42 1.03 12.66 -8.72
N ASN A 43 1.08 14.00 -8.68
CA ASN A 43 0.59 14.86 -9.76
C ASN A 43 1.18 14.46 -11.12
N GLU A 44 2.49 14.18 -11.17
CA GLU A 44 3.17 13.71 -12.36
C GLU A 44 2.62 12.36 -12.87
N MET A 45 2.28 11.41 -11.99
CA MET A 45 1.61 10.16 -12.37
C MET A 45 0.23 10.42 -12.97
N GLY A 46 -0.55 11.33 -12.38
CA GLY A 46 -1.88 11.70 -12.89
C GLY A 46 -1.84 12.30 -14.28
N GLU A 47 -0.92 13.25 -14.49
CA GLU A 47 -0.69 13.88 -15.79
C GLU A 47 -0.22 12.86 -16.84
N ALA A 48 0.73 11.99 -16.48
CA ALA A 48 1.31 11.02 -17.41
C ALA A 48 0.31 9.97 -17.91
N PHE A 49 -0.64 9.54 -17.08
CA PHE A 49 -1.65 8.53 -17.46
C PHE A 49 -2.96 9.13 -17.99
N ALA A 50 -3.03 10.46 -18.16
CA ALA A 50 -4.22 11.18 -18.62
C ALA A 50 -5.49 10.83 -17.81
N GLU A 51 -5.32 10.44 -16.55
CA GLU A 51 -6.41 10.10 -15.63
C GLU A 51 -7.07 11.39 -15.08
N GLY A 52 -6.94 12.53 -15.78
CA GLY A 52 -7.34 13.87 -15.32
C GLY A 52 -6.24 14.56 -14.52
N ALA A 53 -6.15 15.88 -14.65
CA ALA A 53 -5.31 16.74 -13.81
C ALA A 53 -5.83 16.67 -12.36
N GLY A 54 -5.39 15.65 -11.62
CA GLY A 54 -5.93 15.31 -10.30
C GLY A 54 -5.93 13.82 -9.94
N SER A 55 -5.80 12.86 -10.88
CA SER A 55 -5.69 11.41 -10.53
C SER A 55 -4.33 11.03 -10.00
N GLY A 56 -3.41 11.96 -10.19
CA GLY A 56 -2.15 12.04 -9.49
C GLY A 56 -2.28 12.52 -8.06
N ASN A 57 -3.45 12.94 -7.57
CA ASN A 57 -3.58 13.25 -6.16
C ASN A 57 -3.51 11.94 -5.36
N SER A 58 -2.29 11.56 -5.00
CA SER A 58 -1.88 10.53 -4.02
C SER A 58 -2.66 10.61 -2.71
N GLY A 59 -3.38 11.72 -2.49
CA GLY A 59 -4.13 12.00 -1.31
C GLY A 59 -5.51 11.35 -1.25
N ASN A 60 -6.30 11.27 -2.32
CA ASN A 60 -7.73 10.95 -2.19
C ASN A 60 -8.13 9.61 -2.84
N VAL A 61 -7.49 8.53 -2.39
CA VAL A 61 -7.81 7.16 -2.80
C VAL A 61 -8.65 6.48 -1.73
N GLY A 62 -9.64 5.69 -2.13
CA GLY A 62 -10.47 4.91 -1.23
C GLY A 62 -10.88 3.57 -1.85
N ALA A 63 -11.72 2.82 -1.16
CA ALA A 63 -12.34 1.63 -1.70
C ALA A 63 -13.78 1.52 -1.23
N ILE A 64 -14.62 0.89 -2.04
CA ILE A 64 -15.99 0.53 -1.66
C ILE A 64 -16.01 -0.97 -1.44
N ILE A 65 -16.43 -1.39 -0.25
CA ILE A 65 -16.50 -2.79 0.16
C ILE A 65 -17.95 -3.21 0.12
N PHE A 66 -18.20 -4.30 -0.60
CA PHE A 66 -19.50 -4.93 -0.72
C PHE A 66 -19.41 -6.28 -0.03
N ALA A 67 -20.16 -6.51 1.03
CA ALA A 67 -20.10 -7.75 1.81
C ALA A 67 -21.48 -8.37 1.98
N ASN A 68 -21.57 -9.68 1.78
CA ASN A 68 -22.74 -10.49 2.09
C ASN A 68 -22.30 -11.74 2.85
N GLU A 69 -22.62 -11.79 4.14
CA GLU A 69 -22.22 -12.89 5.03
C GLU A 69 -22.79 -14.26 4.61
N ASN A 70 -23.92 -14.26 3.91
CA ASN A 70 -24.57 -15.45 3.39
C ASN A 70 -23.98 -15.91 2.04
N GLY A 71 -23.02 -15.16 1.49
CA GLY A 71 -22.39 -15.38 0.19
C GLY A 71 -22.95 -14.46 -0.88
N LEU A 72 -22.10 -14.07 -1.84
CA LEU A 72 -22.46 -13.14 -2.92
C LEU A 72 -23.41 -13.77 -3.93
N THR A 73 -24.49 -13.07 -4.25
CA THR A 73 -25.55 -13.50 -5.16
C THR A 73 -25.51 -12.76 -6.50
N PRO A 74 -26.22 -13.25 -7.54
CA PRO A 74 -26.37 -12.51 -8.79
C PRO A 74 -27.09 -11.16 -8.64
N GLU A 75 -27.94 -11.02 -7.62
CA GLU A 75 -28.62 -9.75 -7.30
C GLU A 75 -27.63 -8.73 -6.71
N ASP A 76 -26.70 -9.19 -5.87
CA ASP A 76 -25.58 -8.38 -5.38
C ASP A 76 -24.71 -7.85 -6.53
N GLU A 77 -24.45 -8.69 -7.55
CA GLU A 77 -23.72 -8.25 -8.75
C GLU A 77 -24.49 -7.20 -9.56
N ALA A 78 -25.82 -7.29 -9.61
CA ALA A 78 -26.65 -6.27 -10.25
C ALA A 78 -26.56 -4.93 -9.51
N THR A 79 -26.54 -4.95 -8.18
CA THR A 79 -26.32 -3.76 -7.34
C THR A 79 -24.92 -3.19 -7.54
N TYR A 80 -23.88 -4.04 -7.55
CA TYR A 80 -22.50 -3.64 -7.84
C TYR A 80 -22.38 -2.94 -9.20
N ARG A 81 -22.99 -3.49 -10.26
CA ARG A 81 -23.02 -2.88 -11.60
C ARG A 81 -23.66 -1.50 -11.60
N LYS A 82 -24.79 -1.33 -10.91
CA LYS A 82 -25.44 -0.02 -10.78
C LYS A 82 -24.54 1.00 -10.09
N VAL A 83 -23.79 0.59 -9.05
CA VAL A 83 -22.83 1.48 -8.39
C VAL A 83 -21.71 1.88 -9.35
N VAL A 84 -21.10 0.92 -10.06
CA VAL A 84 -20.05 1.21 -11.06
C VAL A 84 -20.54 2.16 -12.14
N ASP A 85 -21.71 1.89 -12.74
CA ASP A 85 -22.31 2.75 -13.77
C ASP A 85 -22.53 4.18 -13.24
N ARG A 86 -22.95 4.31 -11.98
CA ARG A 86 -23.17 5.61 -11.34
C ARG A 86 -21.86 6.36 -11.11
N LEU A 87 -20.80 5.67 -10.69
CA LEU A 87 -19.47 6.27 -10.50
C LEU A 87 -18.86 6.72 -11.82
N HIS A 88 -18.99 5.93 -12.89
CA HIS A 88 -18.54 6.31 -14.25
C HIS A 88 -19.29 7.52 -14.81
N ALA A 89 -20.55 7.72 -14.40
CA ALA A 89 -21.34 8.88 -14.77
C ALA A 89 -20.91 10.18 -14.04
N MET A 90 -19.90 10.14 -13.16
CA MET A 90 -19.43 11.28 -12.35
C MET A 90 -17.92 11.56 -12.52
N PRO A 91 -17.42 11.83 -13.74
CA PRO A 91 -15.99 12.05 -13.98
C PRO A 91 -15.41 13.29 -13.27
N GLU A 92 -16.27 14.22 -12.82
CA GLU A 92 -15.84 15.37 -12.02
C GLU A 92 -15.53 15.03 -10.56
N GLN A 93 -15.99 13.88 -10.06
CA GLN A 93 -15.81 13.44 -8.67
C GLN A 93 -14.97 12.16 -8.56
N VAL A 94 -15.12 11.26 -9.54
CA VAL A 94 -14.42 9.97 -9.60
C VAL A 94 -13.48 10.01 -10.80
N LEU A 95 -12.19 9.88 -10.54
CA LEU A 95 -11.14 9.98 -11.53
C LEU A 95 -10.86 8.63 -12.19
N SER A 96 -10.87 7.57 -11.41
CA SER A 96 -10.74 6.20 -11.90
C SER A 96 -11.35 5.20 -10.92
N THR A 97 -11.79 4.06 -11.48
CA THR A 97 -12.28 2.90 -10.72
C THR A 97 -11.57 1.65 -11.23
N GLN A 98 -11.32 0.70 -10.34
CA GLN A 98 -10.79 -0.62 -10.71
C GLN A 98 -11.88 -1.68 -10.60
N ASP A 99 -12.86 -1.62 -11.52
CA ASP A 99 -14.01 -2.51 -11.51
C ASP A 99 -13.86 -3.70 -12.46
N PHE A 100 -14.41 -4.86 -12.04
CA PHE A 100 -14.45 -6.05 -12.89
C PHE A 100 -15.57 -6.03 -13.95
N VAL A 101 -16.35 -4.96 -14.04
CA VAL A 101 -17.40 -4.80 -15.07
C VAL A 101 -16.78 -4.37 -16.38
N SER A 102 -15.84 -3.42 -16.31
CA SER A 102 -15.06 -2.93 -17.44
C SER A 102 -13.85 -3.82 -17.74
N ILE A 103 -13.28 -4.44 -16.70
CA ILE A 103 -12.08 -5.27 -16.80
C ILE A 103 -12.37 -6.65 -16.16
N PRO A 104 -12.98 -7.59 -16.90
CA PRO A 104 -13.41 -8.90 -16.36
C PRO A 104 -12.31 -9.68 -15.62
N GLU A 105 -11.06 -9.48 -15.99
CA GLU A 105 -9.88 -10.12 -15.39
C GLU A 105 -9.69 -9.74 -13.91
N LEU A 106 -10.14 -8.55 -13.50
CA LEU A 106 -10.03 -8.10 -12.11
C LEU A 106 -10.95 -8.87 -11.15
N ARG A 107 -11.95 -9.60 -11.65
CA ARG A 107 -12.95 -10.27 -10.80
C ARG A 107 -12.33 -11.18 -9.75
N GLN A 108 -11.34 -11.98 -10.15
CA GLN A 108 -10.68 -12.93 -9.26
C GLN A 108 -9.90 -12.22 -8.14
N VAL A 109 -9.34 -11.04 -8.44
CA VAL A 109 -8.48 -10.27 -7.51
C VAL A 109 -9.32 -9.37 -6.60
N MET A 110 -10.48 -8.93 -7.08
CA MET A 110 -11.40 -8.05 -6.34
C MET A 110 -12.41 -8.82 -5.50
N THR A 111 -12.46 -10.15 -5.62
CA THR A 111 -13.29 -11.03 -4.78
C THR A 111 -12.46 -11.60 -3.64
N SER A 112 -13.00 -11.56 -2.42
CA SER A 112 -12.38 -12.17 -1.25
C SER A 112 -12.20 -13.68 -1.42
N GLU A 113 -11.22 -14.27 -0.73
CA GLU A 113 -10.96 -15.71 -0.80
C GLU A 113 -12.17 -16.54 -0.32
N ASP A 114 -12.93 -16.02 0.63
CA ASP A 114 -14.16 -16.63 1.15
C ASP A 114 -15.39 -16.42 0.25
N LYS A 115 -15.26 -15.66 -0.84
CA LYS A 115 -16.32 -15.32 -1.82
C LYS A 115 -17.54 -14.63 -1.19
N LYS A 116 -17.34 -13.91 -0.10
CA LYS A 116 -18.38 -13.15 0.60
C LYS A 116 -18.30 -11.65 0.38
N ALA A 117 -17.17 -11.14 -0.14
CA ALA A 117 -17.00 -9.72 -0.36
C ALA A 117 -16.34 -9.38 -1.70
N TRP A 118 -16.69 -8.21 -2.22
CA TRP A 118 -15.98 -7.52 -3.31
C TRP A 118 -15.38 -6.22 -2.80
N GLN A 119 -14.21 -5.87 -3.32
CA GLN A 119 -13.61 -4.55 -3.15
C GLN A 119 -13.58 -3.80 -4.48
N LEU A 120 -13.91 -2.51 -4.44
CA LEU A 120 -13.84 -1.60 -5.58
C LEU A 120 -12.94 -0.41 -5.22
N PRO A 121 -11.64 -0.46 -5.56
CA PRO A 121 -10.75 0.69 -5.40
C PRO A 121 -11.22 1.86 -6.27
N ILE A 122 -11.25 3.06 -5.68
CA ILE A 122 -11.66 4.31 -6.32
C ILE A 122 -10.63 5.42 -6.09
N SER A 123 -10.35 6.20 -7.12
CA SER A 123 -9.60 7.44 -7.02
C SER A 123 -10.56 8.62 -7.15
N MET A 124 -10.52 9.53 -6.19
CA MET A 124 -11.45 10.63 -6.07
C MET A 124 -10.78 11.97 -6.40
N GLN A 125 -11.56 12.93 -6.90
CA GLN A 125 -11.10 14.28 -7.19
C GLN A 125 -10.58 14.98 -5.92
N GLY A 126 -9.56 15.83 -6.06
CA GLY A 126 -8.95 16.58 -4.96
C GLY A 126 -8.03 15.76 -4.04
N THR A 127 -7.56 16.39 -2.97
CA THR A 127 -6.64 15.78 -1.97
C THR A 127 -7.38 15.46 -0.68
N MET A 128 -7.03 14.36 0.02
CA MET A 128 -7.64 14.07 1.32
C MET A 128 -7.47 15.23 2.29
N GLY A 129 -8.54 15.54 3.02
CA GLY A 129 -8.56 16.63 3.99
C GLY A 129 -8.80 18.02 3.39
N THR A 130 -8.78 18.20 2.06
CA THR A 130 -9.16 19.47 1.42
C THR A 130 -10.68 19.53 1.15
N GLY A 131 -11.21 20.75 0.96
CA GLY A 131 -12.64 20.96 0.72
C GLY A 131 -13.15 20.36 -0.60
N GLU A 132 -12.28 20.21 -1.61
CA GLU A 132 -12.61 19.50 -2.85
C GLU A 132 -12.66 17.99 -2.63
N GLY A 133 -11.62 17.42 -2.00
CA GLY A 133 -11.55 15.98 -1.75
C GLY A 133 -12.69 15.46 -0.88
N GLN A 134 -13.06 16.21 0.16
CA GLN A 134 -14.18 15.88 1.03
C GLN A 134 -15.54 16.00 0.35
N ARG A 135 -15.71 16.92 -0.62
CA ARG A 135 -16.94 17.01 -1.41
C ARG A 135 -17.10 15.83 -2.35
N ALA A 136 -16.01 15.39 -2.99
CA ALA A 136 -15.99 14.19 -3.83
C ALA A 136 -16.41 12.96 -3.03
N TYR A 137 -15.76 12.72 -1.88
CA TYR A 137 -16.10 11.62 -0.98
C TYR A 137 -17.57 11.64 -0.54
N LYS A 138 -18.07 12.78 -0.04
CA LYS A 138 -19.47 12.89 0.43
C LYS A 138 -20.48 12.65 -0.68
N THR A 139 -20.17 13.10 -1.90
CA THR A 139 -21.02 12.87 -3.08
C THR A 139 -21.05 11.39 -3.43
N ILE A 140 -19.90 10.73 -3.47
CA ILE A 140 -19.78 9.29 -3.72
C ILE A 140 -20.52 8.49 -2.65
N LEU A 141 -20.29 8.76 -1.36
CA LEU A 141 -20.97 8.09 -0.25
C LEU A 141 -22.50 8.21 -0.37
N LYS A 142 -22.99 9.41 -0.70
CA LYS A 142 -24.43 9.66 -0.87
C LYS A 142 -25.03 8.83 -2.01
N GLU A 143 -24.34 8.77 -3.16
CA GLU A 143 -24.81 8.02 -4.33
C GLU A 143 -24.72 6.51 -4.11
N VAL A 144 -23.64 6.02 -3.48
CA VAL A 144 -23.50 4.60 -3.12
C VAL A 144 -24.61 4.18 -2.16
N ASN A 145 -24.88 4.96 -1.12
CA ASN A 145 -25.97 4.68 -0.17
C ASN A 145 -27.34 4.70 -0.86
N ALA A 146 -27.59 5.64 -1.77
CA ALA A 146 -28.85 5.73 -2.50
C ALA A 146 -29.09 4.54 -3.45
N VAL A 147 -28.04 3.94 -4.02
CA VAL A 147 -28.15 2.76 -4.89
C VAL A 147 -28.32 1.47 -4.08
N THR A 148 -27.84 1.43 -2.84
CA THR A 148 -27.74 0.22 -2.01
C THR A 148 -28.82 0.13 -0.92
N GLU A 149 -29.62 1.19 -0.73
CA GLU A 149 -30.66 1.29 0.31
C GLU A 149 -31.67 0.13 0.32
N ASP A 150 -32.03 -0.39 -0.86
CA ASP A 150 -33.00 -1.48 -1.05
C ASP A 150 -32.35 -2.88 -1.11
N SER A 151 -31.03 -2.99 -0.89
CA SER A 151 -30.30 -4.26 -1.04
C SER A 151 -29.87 -4.84 0.32
N ASP A 152 -29.81 -6.17 0.41
CA ASP A 152 -29.28 -6.88 1.59
C ASP A 152 -27.74 -6.84 1.68
N LEU A 153 -27.07 -6.20 0.71
CA LEU A 153 -25.61 -6.10 0.62
C LEU A 153 -25.10 -5.04 1.60
N GLU A 154 -24.18 -5.41 2.48
CA GLU A 154 -23.51 -4.44 3.34
C GLU A 154 -22.48 -3.67 2.51
N VAL A 155 -22.70 -2.38 2.32
CA VAL A 155 -21.81 -1.54 1.51
C VAL A 155 -21.19 -0.43 2.36
N ASN A 156 -19.86 -0.44 2.42
CA ASN A 156 -19.09 0.53 3.20
C ASN A 156 -18.06 1.23 2.30
N VAL A 157 -18.00 2.56 2.38
CA VAL A 157 -16.95 3.35 1.71
C VAL A 157 -15.83 3.60 2.71
N ILE A 158 -14.63 3.15 2.36
CA ILE A 158 -13.42 3.29 3.18
C ILE A 158 -12.36 4.14 2.48
N GLY A 159 -11.36 4.56 3.25
CA GLY A 159 -10.23 5.34 2.77
C GLY A 159 -9.94 6.53 3.69
N PRO A 160 -8.79 7.20 3.51
CA PRO A 160 -8.41 8.34 4.36
C PRO A 160 -9.43 9.47 4.37
N ALA A 161 -10.12 9.73 3.26
CA ALA A 161 -11.17 10.75 3.21
C ALA A 161 -12.36 10.43 4.13
N ALA A 162 -12.75 9.15 4.24
CA ALA A 162 -13.78 8.69 5.16
C ALA A 162 -13.35 8.90 6.62
N THR A 163 -12.11 8.54 6.95
CA THR A 163 -11.51 8.77 8.27
C THR A 163 -11.51 10.26 8.62
N PHE A 164 -11.11 11.13 7.68
CA PHE A 164 -11.12 12.58 7.88
C PHE A 164 -12.52 13.17 8.06
N ASP A 165 -13.52 12.67 7.32
CA ASP A 165 -14.89 13.11 7.50
C ASP A 165 -15.43 12.75 8.89
N ASP A 166 -15.11 11.55 9.39
CA ASP A 166 -15.46 11.15 10.75
C ASP A 166 -14.72 11.98 11.81
N LEU A 167 -13.42 12.26 11.63
CA LEU A 167 -12.66 13.16 12.52
C LEU A 167 -13.33 14.53 12.62
N ASN A 168 -13.78 15.09 11.50
CA ASN A 168 -14.47 16.37 11.46
C ASN A 168 -15.83 16.28 12.17
N LYS A 169 -16.69 15.34 11.76
CA LYS A 169 -18.03 15.14 12.33
C LYS A 169 -18.00 14.93 13.85
N ILE A 170 -17.11 14.06 14.33
CA ILE A 170 -16.96 13.77 15.75
C ILE A 170 -16.38 14.99 16.48
N GLY A 171 -15.37 15.64 15.91
CA GLY A 171 -14.83 16.89 16.46
C GLY A 171 -15.89 17.97 16.65
N HIS A 172 -16.80 18.13 15.67
CA HIS A 172 -17.91 19.08 15.74
C HIS A 172 -18.92 18.71 16.82
N ARG A 173 -19.30 17.44 16.90
CA ARG A 173 -20.23 16.93 17.92
C ARG A 173 -19.68 17.16 19.33
N ASP A 174 -18.40 16.88 19.52
CA ASP A 174 -17.77 16.87 20.84
C ASP A 174 -17.41 18.28 21.32
N GLN A 175 -17.28 19.26 20.41
CA GLN A 175 -16.92 20.64 20.75
C GLN A 175 -17.84 21.23 21.84
N LEU A 176 -19.16 21.07 21.73
CA LEU A 176 -20.10 21.59 22.72
C LEU A 176 -19.96 20.90 24.08
N VAL A 177 -19.68 19.59 24.09
CA VAL A 177 -19.46 18.83 25.32
C VAL A 177 -18.21 19.33 26.02
N ILE A 178 -17.10 19.47 25.28
CA ILE A 178 -15.83 19.99 25.77
C ILE A 178 -16.01 21.41 26.35
N GLU A 179 -16.74 22.29 25.66
CA GLU A 179 -16.99 23.65 26.10
C GLU A 179 -17.80 23.68 27.40
N ILE A 180 -18.93 22.95 27.46
CA ILE A 180 -19.79 22.88 28.65
C ILE A 180 -19.00 22.35 29.85
N VAL A 181 -18.29 21.23 29.68
CA VAL A 181 -17.52 20.62 30.77
C VAL A 181 -16.41 21.55 31.24
N THR A 182 -15.70 22.21 30.31
CA THR A 182 -14.66 23.18 30.65
C THR A 182 -15.22 24.37 31.42
N VAL A 183 -16.31 24.97 30.95
CA VAL A 183 -16.96 26.09 31.63
C VAL A 183 -17.40 25.68 33.04
N VAL A 184 -18.01 24.50 33.19
CA VAL A 184 -18.40 23.98 34.52
C VAL A 184 -17.19 23.76 35.43
N ALA A 185 -16.08 23.22 34.91
CA ALA A 185 -14.86 23.01 35.67
C ALA A 185 -14.23 24.34 36.12
N VAL A 186 -14.07 25.29 35.20
CA VAL A 186 -13.55 26.63 35.47
C VAL A 186 -14.45 27.35 36.47
N LEU A 187 -15.77 27.34 36.26
CA LEU A 187 -16.76 27.93 37.16
C LEU A 187 -16.67 27.34 38.57
N SER A 188 -16.53 26.01 38.68
CA SER A 188 -16.40 25.32 39.96
C SER A 188 -15.16 25.77 40.73
N ILE A 189 -14.02 25.93 40.04
CA ILE A 189 -12.79 26.43 40.67
C ILE A 189 -12.93 27.91 41.03
N LEU A 190 -13.49 28.76 40.17
CA LEU A 190 -13.75 30.17 40.47
C LEU A 190 -14.68 30.35 41.67
N ILE A 191 -15.71 29.51 41.81
CA ILE A 191 -16.59 29.46 42.98
C ILE A 191 -15.78 29.15 44.24
N MET A 192 -14.90 28.14 44.18
CA MET A 192 -14.04 27.76 45.29
C MET A 192 -13.08 28.89 45.72
N VAL A 193 -12.49 29.59 44.75
CA VAL A 193 -11.45 30.61 44.93
C VAL A 193 -12.03 31.94 45.42
N TYR A 194 -13.02 32.50 44.71
CA TYR A 194 -13.54 33.84 45.00
C TYR A 194 -14.69 33.86 46.00
N ARG A 195 -15.49 32.78 46.05
CA ARG A 195 -16.67 32.63 46.93
C ARG A 195 -17.63 33.83 46.86
N ASN A 196 -17.63 34.56 45.75
CA ASN A 196 -18.43 35.76 45.52
C ASN A 196 -18.95 35.73 44.07
N VAL A 197 -20.27 35.68 43.91
CA VAL A 197 -20.95 35.51 42.61
C VAL A 197 -20.53 36.57 41.60
N VAL A 198 -20.45 37.85 41.99
CA VAL A 198 -20.08 38.94 41.07
C VAL A 198 -18.62 38.81 40.63
N ALA A 199 -17.72 38.46 41.56
CA ALA A 199 -16.30 38.24 41.28
C ALA A 199 -16.07 37.06 40.31
N ILE A 200 -17.00 36.12 40.23
CA ILE A 200 -16.95 34.94 39.35
C ILE A 200 -17.52 35.25 37.97
N ILE A 201 -18.65 35.96 37.92
CA ILE A 201 -19.32 36.34 36.67
C ILE A 201 -18.43 37.26 35.82
N LEU A 202 -17.64 38.14 36.45
CA LEU A 202 -16.79 39.10 35.74
C LEU A 202 -15.75 38.43 34.81
N PRO A 203 -14.87 37.52 35.28
CA PRO A 203 -14.01 36.73 34.40
C PRO A 203 -14.79 35.91 33.38
N MET A 204 -15.92 35.28 33.76
CA MET A 204 -16.71 34.46 32.83
C MET A 204 -17.28 35.28 31.66
N LEU A 205 -17.83 36.46 31.92
CA LEU A 205 -18.30 37.37 30.88
C LEU A 205 -17.15 37.86 29.99
N MET A 206 -15.99 38.16 30.61
CA MET A 206 -14.80 38.54 29.86
C MET A 206 -14.39 37.44 28.87
N ILE A 207 -14.33 36.19 29.32
CA ILE A 207 -13.94 35.04 28.50
C ILE A 207 -14.97 34.81 27.40
N GLY A 208 -16.27 34.83 27.72
CA GLY A 208 -17.34 34.63 26.74
C GLY A 208 -17.31 35.67 25.61
N VAL A 209 -17.21 36.96 25.95
CA VAL A 209 -17.09 38.04 24.95
C VAL A 209 -15.79 37.89 24.15
N GLY A 210 -14.68 37.59 24.81
CA GLY A 210 -13.40 37.42 24.15
C GLY A 210 -13.34 36.21 23.22
N LEU A 211 -14.01 35.10 23.57
CA LEU A 211 -14.09 33.89 22.76
C LEU A 211 -14.89 34.13 21.48
N VAL A 212 -16.04 34.82 21.58
CA VAL A 212 -16.84 35.21 20.41
C VAL A 212 -16.01 36.11 19.49
N VAL A 213 -15.35 37.14 20.03
CA VAL A 213 -14.51 38.03 19.20
C VAL A 213 -13.32 37.28 18.59
N ALA A 214 -12.63 36.44 19.36
CA ALA A 214 -11.51 35.65 18.86
C ALA A 214 -11.92 34.72 17.72
N GLN A 215 -13.01 33.98 17.91
CA GLN A 215 -13.58 33.11 16.88
C GLN A 215 -13.95 33.90 15.62
N SER A 216 -14.65 35.02 15.75
CA SER A 216 -15.06 35.81 14.58
C SER A 216 -13.87 36.44 13.86
N VAL A 217 -12.86 36.96 14.58
CA VAL A 217 -11.67 37.54 13.95
C VAL A 217 -10.88 36.46 13.21
N VAL A 218 -10.66 35.30 13.83
CA VAL A 218 -9.96 34.18 13.19
C VAL A 218 -10.77 33.66 11.99
N ALA A 219 -12.11 33.65 12.07
CA ALA A 219 -12.97 33.28 10.95
C ALA A 219 -12.81 34.24 9.78
N GLY A 220 -12.82 35.55 10.04
CA GLY A 220 -12.57 36.56 9.01
C GLY A 220 -11.17 36.47 8.40
N LEU A 221 -10.14 36.19 9.20
CA LEU A 221 -8.79 35.96 8.67
C LEU A 221 -8.69 34.69 7.83
N GLY A 222 -9.45 33.65 8.18
CA GLY A 222 -9.56 32.43 7.38
C GLY A 222 -10.30 32.64 6.06
N ASP A 223 -11.38 33.42 6.08
CA ASP A 223 -12.16 33.75 4.88
C ASP A 223 -11.35 34.63 3.89
N LEU A 224 -10.47 35.49 4.42
CA LEU A 224 -9.50 36.29 3.66
C LEU A 224 -8.26 35.50 3.20
N GLU A 225 -8.22 34.18 3.43
CA GLU A 225 -7.10 33.29 3.07
C GLU A 225 -5.75 33.66 3.71
N VAL A 226 -5.77 34.41 4.82
CA VAL A 226 -4.55 34.78 5.56
C VAL A 226 -4.08 33.62 6.44
N ILE A 227 -5.00 32.84 6.98
CA ILE A 227 -4.72 31.73 7.92
C ILE A 227 -5.57 30.53 7.51
N GLY A 228 -4.95 29.36 7.27
CA GLY A 228 -5.69 28.11 7.10
C GLY A 228 -6.34 27.67 8.41
N LEU A 229 -7.54 27.09 8.36
CA LEU A 229 -8.27 26.69 9.57
C LEU A 229 -8.52 25.18 9.55
N GLY A 230 -7.95 24.48 10.53
CA GLY A 230 -8.19 23.06 10.77
C GLY A 230 -9.14 22.82 11.95
N PRO A 231 -9.79 21.64 12.05
CA PRO A 231 -10.66 21.28 13.18
C PRO A 231 -9.92 21.31 14.53
N GLN A 232 -8.65 20.89 14.55
CA GLN A 232 -7.80 20.90 15.73
C GLN A 232 -7.55 22.31 16.26
N THR A 233 -7.46 23.30 15.35
CA THR A 233 -7.31 24.72 15.70
C THR A 233 -8.49 25.21 16.55
N LEU A 234 -9.71 24.80 16.21
CA LEU A 234 -10.93 25.22 16.92
C LEU A 234 -10.91 24.77 18.38
N MET A 235 -10.61 23.49 18.61
CA MET A 235 -10.62 22.88 19.94
C MET A 235 -9.54 23.49 20.83
N LEU A 236 -8.32 23.68 20.29
CA LEU A 236 -7.24 24.31 21.04
C LEU A 236 -7.50 25.79 21.31
N MET A 237 -8.15 26.50 20.39
CA MET A 237 -8.43 27.91 20.53
C MET A 237 -9.41 28.18 21.67
N THR A 238 -10.50 27.40 21.78
CA THR A 238 -11.46 27.56 22.87
C THR A 238 -10.83 27.22 24.22
N ALA A 239 -10.11 26.10 24.31
CA ALA A 239 -9.43 25.69 25.53
C ALA A 239 -8.32 26.68 25.96
N MET A 240 -7.58 27.23 25.00
CA MET A 240 -6.55 28.26 25.22
C MET A 240 -7.16 29.58 25.69
N MET A 241 -8.23 30.06 25.04
CA MET A 241 -8.91 31.28 25.44
C MET A 241 -9.51 31.17 26.84
N MET A 242 -10.10 30.01 27.16
CA MET A 242 -10.60 29.73 28.51
C MET A 242 -9.46 29.63 29.54
N GLY A 243 -8.34 28.99 29.22
CA GLY A 243 -7.18 28.92 30.12
C GLY A 243 -6.48 30.27 30.30
N ALA A 244 -5.77 30.72 29.27
CA ALA A 244 -4.96 31.94 29.30
C ALA A 244 -5.80 33.20 29.56
N GLY A 245 -7.02 33.28 29.00
CA GLY A 245 -7.91 34.42 29.24
C GLY A 245 -8.38 34.50 30.69
N THR A 246 -8.68 33.36 31.34
CA THR A 246 -9.01 33.36 32.78
C THR A 246 -7.82 33.74 33.63
N ASP A 247 -6.61 33.31 33.26
CA ASP A 247 -5.41 33.65 34.01
C ASP A 247 -5.12 35.13 34.00
N TYR A 248 -5.22 35.78 32.84
CA TYR A 248 -5.07 37.22 32.74
C TYR A 248 -6.09 37.95 33.62
N ALA A 249 -7.32 37.43 33.66
CA ALA A 249 -8.35 37.95 34.55
C ALA A 249 -7.97 37.79 36.02
N ILE A 250 -7.51 36.60 36.42
CA ILE A 250 -7.15 36.28 37.81
C ILE A 250 -5.97 37.12 38.28
N PHE A 251 -4.93 37.30 37.46
CA PHE A 251 -3.78 38.14 37.83
C PHE A 251 -4.18 39.60 38.01
N PHE A 252 -4.98 40.12 37.08
CA PHE A 252 -5.49 41.48 37.20
C PHE A 252 -6.33 41.66 38.47
N PHE A 253 -7.26 40.73 38.68
CA PHE A 253 -8.22 40.77 39.78
C PHE A 253 -7.55 40.57 41.14
N THR A 254 -6.53 39.72 41.20
CA THR A 254 -5.70 39.54 42.39
C THR A 254 -4.97 40.82 42.74
N ARG A 255 -4.33 41.48 41.77
CA ARG A 255 -3.61 42.72 42.02
C ARG A 255 -4.56 43.82 42.50
N TYR A 256 -5.73 43.92 41.88
CA TYR A 256 -6.81 44.80 42.35
C TYR A 256 -7.17 44.52 43.82
N HIS A 257 -7.41 43.26 44.19
CA HIS A 257 -7.71 42.87 45.56
C HIS A 257 -6.57 43.13 46.55
N GLU A 258 -5.31 42.98 46.15
CA GLU A 258 -4.14 43.32 46.95
C GLU A 258 -4.13 44.82 47.29
N LEU A 259 -4.33 45.68 46.28
CA LEU A 259 -4.36 47.14 46.45
C LEU A 259 -5.55 47.62 47.30
N ILE A 260 -6.72 47.00 47.16
CA ILE A 260 -7.88 47.26 48.03
C ILE A 260 -7.55 46.88 49.50
N ARG A 261 -6.81 45.78 49.72
CA ARG A 261 -6.38 45.37 51.08
C ARG A 261 -5.32 46.31 51.67
N GLU A 262 -4.53 46.96 50.83
CA GLU A 262 -3.58 48.02 51.22
C GLU A 262 -4.27 49.36 51.53
N GLY A 263 -5.58 49.47 51.30
CA GLY A 263 -6.39 50.64 51.67
C GLY A 263 -6.63 51.64 50.54
N LEU A 264 -6.27 51.30 49.29
CA LEU A 264 -6.57 52.13 48.13
C LEU A 264 -8.08 52.11 47.78
N GLU A 265 -8.60 53.23 47.30
CA GLU A 265 -9.94 53.29 46.73
C GLU A 265 -10.05 52.47 45.44
N SER A 266 -11.26 52.03 45.08
CA SER A 266 -11.46 51.09 43.96
C SER A 266 -10.95 51.60 42.62
N ASP A 267 -11.16 52.88 42.31
CA ASP A 267 -10.76 53.44 41.01
C ASP A 267 -9.24 53.56 40.92
N ASP A 268 -8.60 54.06 41.99
CA ASP A 268 -7.14 54.16 42.09
C ASP A 268 -6.47 52.78 42.10
N ALA A 269 -7.12 51.79 42.73
CA ALA A 269 -6.67 50.40 42.71
C ALA A 269 -6.70 49.83 41.29
N VAL A 270 -7.74 50.12 40.49
CA VAL A 270 -7.79 49.69 39.09
C VAL A 270 -6.69 50.34 38.26
N ILE A 271 -6.50 51.67 38.37
CA ILE A 271 -5.46 52.40 37.63
C ILE A 271 -4.07 51.88 37.99
N THR A 272 -3.80 51.71 39.29
CA THR A 272 -2.52 51.22 39.81
C THR A 272 -2.28 49.76 39.43
N ALA A 273 -3.32 48.91 39.45
CA ALA A 273 -3.22 47.55 38.95
C ALA A 273 -2.83 47.54 37.47
N LEU A 274 -3.53 48.30 36.64
CA LEU A 274 -3.28 48.37 35.19
C LEU A 274 -1.85 48.84 34.86
N GLY A 275 -1.33 49.82 35.60
CA GLY A 275 0.04 50.32 35.44
C GLY A 275 1.14 49.37 35.93
N THR A 276 0.81 48.43 36.84
CA THR A 276 1.75 47.46 37.41
C THR A 276 1.64 46.09 36.77
N ILE A 277 0.53 45.37 37.01
CA ILE A 277 0.34 44.01 36.50
C ILE A 277 0.08 43.99 35.00
N GLY A 278 -0.52 45.04 34.42
CA GLY A 278 -0.80 45.10 32.98
C GLY A 278 0.45 44.98 32.10
N LYS A 279 1.59 45.52 32.54
CA LYS A 279 2.88 45.36 31.84
C LYS A 279 3.36 43.91 31.85
N VAL A 280 3.11 43.20 32.95
CA VAL A 280 3.52 41.80 33.08
C VAL A 280 2.61 40.89 32.26
N ILE A 281 1.30 41.14 32.29
CA ILE A 281 0.32 40.44 31.44
C ILE A 281 0.64 40.68 29.96
N ALA A 282 1.00 41.91 29.56
CA ALA A 282 1.41 42.21 28.18
C ALA A 282 2.68 41.46 27.76
N GLY A 283 3.67 41.38 28.64
CA GLY A 283 4.90 40.61 28.41
C GLY A 283 4.62 39.12 28.24
N SER A 284 3.74 38.56 29.07
CA SER A 284 3.27 37.17 28.97
C SER A 284 2.53 36.93 27.65
N ALA A 285 1.43 37.64 27.41
CA ALA A 285 0.65 37.47 26.19
C ALA A 285 1.48 37.68 24.91
N GLY A 286 2.42 38.62 24.91
CA GLY A 286 3.36 38.84 23.81
C GLY A 286 4.32 37.68 23.60
N THR A 287 4.83 37.06 24.68
CA THR A 287 5.71 35.88 24.61
C THR A 287 4.97 34.70 24.02
N THR A 288 3.79 34.38 24.56
CA THR A 288 2.95 33.30 24.08
C THR A 288 2.50 33.52 22.63
N ALA A 289 2.06 34.73 22.28
CA ALA A 289 1.64 35.04 20.91
C ALA A 289 2.79 34.95 19.90
N LEU A 290 3.98 35.49 20.22
CA LEU A 290 5.15 35.40 19.33
C LEU A 290 5.64 33.96 19.17
N ALA A 291 5.61 33.16 20.24
CA ALA A 291 5.92 31.73 20.18
C ALA A 291 4.95 31.00 19.22
N PHE A 292 3.66 31.30 19.30
CA PHE A 292 2.65 30.74 18.38
C PHE A 292 2.79 31.25 16.94
N TYR A 293 3.09 32.53 16.72
CA TYR A 293 3.35 33.05 15.38
C TYR A 293 4.59 32.45 14.73
N GLY A 294 5.58 32.02 15.52
CA GLY A 294 6.73 31.29 15.01
C GLY A 294 6.36 30.03 14.21
N LEU A 295 5.18 29.44 14.46
CA LEU A 295 4.71 28.27 13.73
C LEU A 295 4.21 28.60 12.33
N ALA A 296 3.92 29.86 12.00
CA ALA A 296 3.58 30.24 10.63
C ALA A 296 4.66 29.82 9.61
N PHE A 297 5.90 29.58 10.07
CA PHE A 297 7.03 29.20 9.25
C PHE A 297 7.25 27.67 9.15
N THR A 298 6.43 26.85 9.81
CA THR A 298 6.49 25.38 9.68
C THR A 298 5.87 24.95 8.36
N LYS A 299 6.28 23.79 7.83
CA LYS A 299 5.81 23.31 6.53
C LYS A 299 4.50 22.53 6.62
N LEU A 300 4.28 21.74 7.67
CA LEU A 300 3.04 20.99 7.85
C LEU A 300 1.86 21.91 8.16
N GLY A 301 0.76 21.69 7.45
CA GLY A 301 -0.50 22.40 7.67
C GLY A 301 -1.02 22.25 9.09
N ALA A 302 -0.78 21.10 9.73
CA ALA A 302 -1.19 20.85 11.12
C ALA A 302 -0.58 21.83 12.14
N PHE A 303 0.61 22.39 11.87
CA PHE A 303 1.28 23.35 12.76
C PHE A 303 1.13 24.80 12.27
N SER A 304 1.30 25.03 10.97
CA SER A 304 1.33 26.38 10.39
C SER A 304 0.00 27.11 10.47
N THR A 305 -1.10 26.36 10.62
CA THR A 305 -2.46 26.88 10.72
C THR A 305 -2.86 27.18 12.17
N VAL A 306 -2.45 26.30 13.09
CA VAL A 306 -2.78 26.40 14.52
C VAL A 306 -2.04 27.57 15.16
N GLY A 307 -0.77 27.77 14.83
CA GLY A 307 0.07 28.82 15.41
C GLY A 307 -0.54 30.23 15.30
N PRO A 308 -0.74 30.77 14.09
CA PRO A 308 -1.31 32.11 13.91
C PRO A 308 -2.68 32.28 14.58
N ALA A 309 -3.55 31.27 14.50
CA ALA A 309 -4.87 31.31 15.13
C ALA A 309 -4.79 31.41 16.67
N LEU A 310 -3.93 30.59 17.30
CA LEU A 310 -3.69 30.68 18.75
C LEU A 310 -3.01 32.00 19.15
N GLY A 311 -2.08 32.50 18.33
CA GLY A 311 -1.44 33.80 18.53
C GLY A 311 -2.44 34.95 18.56
N VAL A 312 -3.33 35.01 17.56
CA VAL A 312 -4.42 36.01 17.50
C VAL A 312 -5.35 35.86 18.70
N THR A 313 -5.69 34.64 19.07
CA THR A 313 -6.58 34.35 20.21
C THR A 313 -6.01 34.85 21.52
N VAL A 314 -4.72 34.60 21.77
CA VAL A 314 -4.04 35.08 22.97
C VAL A 314 -3.95 36.60 23.01
N LEU A 315 -3.69 37.25 21.86
CA LEU A 315 -3.67 38.72 21.77
C LEU A 315 -5.05 39.32 22.05
N ILE A 316 -6.12 38.73 21.52
CA ILE A 316 -7.50 39.18 21.81
C ILE A 316 -7.82 38.95 23.29
N GLY A 317 -7.47 37.79 23.86
CA GLY A 317 -7.59 37.52 25.29
C GLY A 317 -6.90 38.58 26.15
N PHE A 318 -5.69 38.99 25.78
CA PHE A 318 -4.96 40.08 26.41
C PHE A 318 -5.69 41.43 26.31
N LEU A 319 -6.12 41.80 25.11
CA LEU A 319 -6.82 43.08 24.89
C LEU A 319 -8.11 43.14 25.72
N VAL A 320 -8.89 42.06 25.75
CA VAL A 320 -10.11 41.97 26.56
C VAL A 320 -9.77 42.02 28.05
N ALA A 321 -8.69 41.36 28.51
CA ALA A 321 -8.28 41.36 29.90
C ALA A 321 -7.83 42.73 30.41
N VAL A 322 -7.19 43.55 29.57
CA VAL A 322 -6.68 44.87 29.96
C VAL A 322 -7.69 45.99 29.69
N THR A 323 -8.75 45.76 28.92
CA THR A 323 -9.74 46.80 28.60
C THR A 323 -11.14 46.50 29.15
N LEU A 324 -11.71 45.33 28.86
CA LEU A 324 -13.07 44.97 29.26
C LEU A 324 -13.16 44.69 30.76
N LEU A 325 -12.27 43.86 31.29
CA LEU A 325 -12.29 43.48 32.70
C LEU A 325 -12.13 44.70 33.64
N PRO A 326 -11.16 45.61 33.45
CA PRO A 326 -11.02 46.79 34.31
C PRO A 326 -12.25 47.70 34.23
N ALA A 327 -12.84 47.86 33.04
CA ALA A 327 -14.06 48.64 32.88
C ALA A 327 -15.24 48.05 33.66
N MET A 328 -15.37 46.72 33.71
CA MET A 328 -16.40 46.07 34.52
C MET A 328 -16.10 46.18 36.03
N ILE A 329 -14.83 46.10 36.44
CA ILE A 329 -14.41 46.27 37.84
C ILE A 329 -14.67 47.70 38.32
N VAL A 330 -14.47 48.73 37.50
CA VAL A 330 -14.79 50.12 37.90
C VAL A 330 -16.27 50.27 38.29
N LEU A 331 -17.19 49.67 37.52
CA LEU A 331 -18.63 49.75 37.81
C LEU A 331 -19.02 48.97 39.08
N THR A 332 -18.50 47.75 39.20
CA THR A 332 -18.87 46.82 40.27
C THR A 332 -18.11 47.09 41.58
N GLY A 333 -16.87 47.56 41.48
CA GLY A 333 -15.98 47.92 42.57
C GLY A 333 -16.43 49.17 43.31
N ARG A 334 -16.87 50.23 42.60
CA ARG A 334 -17.52 51.41 43.20
C ARG A 334 -18.72 51.06 44.09
N ARG A 335 -19.43 49.98 43.72
CA ARG A 335 -20.60 49.49 44.46
C ARG A 335 -20.26 48.52 45.58
N GLY A 336 -18.97 48.20 45.77
CA GLY A 336 -18.46 47.30 46.81
C GLY A 336 -18.80 45.82 46.57
N TRP A 337 -19.32 45.45 45.41
CA TRP A 337 -19.74 44.08 45.09
C TRP A 337 -18.55 43.13 44.89
N VAL A 338 -17.36 43.68 44.74
CA VAL A 338 -16.11 42.97 44.44
C VAL A 338 -15.10 43.11 45.59
N LYS A 339 -15.56 43.29 46.83
CA LYS A 339 -14.64 43.41 47.96
C LYS A 339 -13.92 42.08 48.23
N PRO A 340 -12.60 42.11 48.47
CA PRO A 340 -11.83 40.90 48.76
C PRO A 340 -12.26 40.28 50.09
N ARG A 341 -12.46 38.95 50.10
CA ARG A 341 -12.64 38.18 51.34
C ARG A 341 -11.28 37.89 52.01
N LYS A 342 -11.33 37.48 53.29
CA LYS A 342 -10.12 37.12 54.07
C LYS A 342 -9.34 36.00 53.38
N ASP A 343 -8.03 36.20 53.22
CA ASP A 343 -7.13 35.17 52.71
C ASP A 343 -6.90 34.10 53.79
N LEU A 344 -7.34 32.87 53.52
CA LEU A 344 -7.23 31.73 54.43
C LEU A 344 -5.89 30.97 54.27
N THR A 345 -5.17 31.20 53.18
CA THR A 345 -4.04 30.35 52.76
C THR A 345 -2.67 30.98 52.99
N SER A 346 -2.59 32.29 53.22
CA SER A 346 -1.30 33.01 53.37
C SER A 346 -0.38 32.42 54.45
N ARG A 347 -0.93 31.90 55.55
CA ARG A 347 -0.14 31.27 56.63
C ARG A 347 0.55 29.99 56.15
N TRP A 348 -0.12 29.19 55.32
CA TRP A 348 0.43 27.95 54.79
C TRP A 348 1.53 28.24 53.77
N TRP A 349 1.27 29.17 52.83
CA TRP A 349 2.26 29.60 51.84
C TRP A 349 3.49 30.24 52.47
N ARG A 350 3.33 31.02 53.54
CA ARG A 350 4.45 31.56 54.32
C ARG A 350 5.30 30.46 54.94
N ARG A 351 4.70 29.43 55.52
CA ARG A 351 5.44 28.27 56.08
C ARG A 351 6.19 27.52 55.00
N SER A 352 5.55 27.28 53.86
CA SER A 352 6.16 26.61 52.70
C SER A 352 7.38 27.39 52.20
N GLY A 353 7.23 28.69 51.95
CA GLY A 353 8.32 29.57 51.54
C GLY A 353 9.49 29.57 52.53
N ILE A 354 9.24 29.63 53.84
CA ILE A 354 10.30 29.54 54.87
C ILE A 354 11.03 28.19 54.80
N HIS A 355 10.31 27.09 54.59
CA HIS A 355 10.91 25.75 54.53
C HIS A 355 11.83 25.61 53.31
N ILE A 356 11.36 26.05 52.14
CA ILE A 356 12.13 26.06 50.89
C ILE A 356 13.40 26.88 51.02
N VAL A 357 13.32 28.09 51.59
CA VAL A 357 14.49 28.97 51.79
C VAL A 357 15.47 28.41 52.84
N ARG A 358 14.99 27.65 53.84
CA ARG A 358 15.86 27.04 54.88
C ARG A 358 16.64 25.84 54.36
N ARG A 359 16.04 25.00 53.50
CA ARG A 359 16.67 23.78 52.96
C ARG A 359 16.56 23.71 51.43
N PRO A 360 17.13 24.67 50.68
CA PRO A 360 16.92 24.76 49.24
C PRO A 360 17.48 23.56 48.47
N VAL A 361 18.65 23.03 48.86
CA VAL A 361 19.27 21.88 48.18
C VAL A 361 18.42 20.61 48.29
N PHE A 362 17.84 20.34 49.47
CA PHE A 362 17.01 19.15 49.69
C PHE A 362 15.75 19.18 48.82
N HIS A 363 15.02 20.30 48.85
CA HIS A 363 13.79 20.45 48.06
C HIS A 363 14.06 20.43 46.56
N LEU A 364 15.15 21.06 46.12
CA LEU A 364 15.57 21.01 44.72
C LEU A 364 15.93 19.57 44.30
N ALA A 365 16.71 18.84 45.12
CA ALA A 365 17.09 17.47 44.79
C ALA A 365 15.87 16.54 44.68
N VAL A 366 14.94 16.64 45.64
CA VAL A 366 13.69 15.85 45.60
C VAL A 366 12.86 16.18 44.37
N SER A 367 12.68 17.47 44.04
CA SER A 367 11.91 17.85 42.85
C SER A 367 12.59 17.41 41.56
N LEU A 368 13.92 17.53 41.47
CA LEU A 368 14.69 17.08 40.30
C LEU A 368 14.63 15.57 40.12
N VAL A 369 14.71 14.78 41.20
CA VAL A 369 14.61 13.31 41.12
C VAL A 369 13.25 12.88 40.60
N ILE A 370 12.16 13.50 41.08
CA ILE A 370 10.81 13.23 40.60
C ILE A 370 10.70 13.60 39.11
N LEU A 371 11.12 14.80 38.73
CA LEU A 371 11.04 15.27 37.34
C LEU A 371 11.90 14.42 36.39
N ILE A 372 13.15 14.14 36.73
CA ILE A 372 14.04 13.33 35.90
C ILE A 372 13.54 11.88 35.80
N GLY A 373 13.03 11.32 36.90
CA GLY A 373 12.44 9.98 36.88
C GLY A 373 11.25 9.88 35.93
N LEU A 374 10.36 10.87 35.94
CA LEU A 374 9.24 10.95 34.99
C LEU A 374 9.73 11.22 33.57
N ALA A 375 10.69 12.13 33.39
CA ALA A 375 11.27 12.45 32.09
C ALA A 375 12.00 11.25 31.46
N ALA A 376 12.56 10.33 32.24
CA ALA A 376 13.19 9.12 31.71
C ALA A 376 12.18 8.22 30.98
N CYS A 377 10.92 8.18 31.42
CA CYS A 377 9.85 7.41 30.76
C CYS A 377 9.57 7.88 29.32
N PHE A 378 9.89 9.14 28.98
CA PHE A 378 9.75 9.64 27.61
C PHE A 378 10.61 8.87 26.60
N THR A 379 11.76 8.31 27.02
CA THR A 379 12.63 7.52 26.13
C THR A 379 11.99 6.23 25.62
N MET A 380 10.88 5.80 26.23
CA MET A 380 10.13 4.60 25.85
C MET A 380 8.92 4.90 24.94
N ILE A 381 8.80 6.13 24.43
CA ILE A 381 7.67 6.54 23.59
C ILE A 381 7.57 5.72 22.29
N ARG A 382 6.37 5.24 21.99
CA ARG A 382 6.00 4.62 20.71
C ARG A 382 4.99 5.50 20.01
N PHE A 383 5.34 5.93 18.80
CA PHE A 383 4.48 6.79 17.99
C PHE A 383 3.42 5.98 17.25
N ASN A 384 2.22 6.52 17.24
CA ASN A 384 1.09 6.01 16.50
C ASN A 384 0.70 7.01 15.41
N TYR A 385 0.60 6.51 14.17
CA TYR A 385 0.23 7.25 12.98
C TYR A 385 -1.08 6.74 12.34
N ASP A 386 -1.69 5.71 12.92
CA ASP A 386 -2.94 5.15 12.43
C ASP A 386 -4.13 5.96 12.96
N GLU A 387 -4.64 6.89 12.15
CA GLU A 387 -5.77 7.75 12.51
C GLU A 387 -7.07 6.97 12.79
N ARG A 388 -7.18 5.71 12.36
CA ARG A 388 -8.34 4.85 12.69
C ARG A 388 -8.42 4.57 14.19
N THR A 389 -7.27 4.44 14.83
CA THR A 389 -7.19 4.23 16.29
C THR A 389 -7.46 5.52 17.07
N SER A 390 -7.30 6.69 16.45
CA SER A 390 -7.70 7.99 17.01
C SER A 390 -9.23 8.13 17.11
N LEU A 391 -9.97 7.35 16.32
CA LEU A 391 -11.43 7.36 16.26
C LEU A 391 -12.04 6.28 17.18
N PRO A 392 -13.27 6.51 17.69
CA PRO A 392 -14.07 5.48 18.33
C PRO A 392 -14.33 4.27 17.41
N ALA A 393 -14.51 3.08 17.99
CA ALA A 393 -14.76 1.86 17.23
C ALA A 393 -16.11 1.87 16.48
N ASP A 394 -17.07 2.71 16.90
CA ASP A 394 -18.38 2.91 16.28
C ASP A 394 -18.38 4.00 15.18
N ALA A 395 -17.23 4.58 14.84
CA ALA A 395 -17.11 5.50 13.71
C ALA A 395 -17.39 4.76 12.38
N SER A 396 -18.09 5.42 11.45
CA SER A 396 -18.55 4.80 10.20
C SER A 396 -17.39 4.26 9.34
N SER A 397 -16.29 5.00 9.28
CA SER A 397 -15.04 4.58 8.63
C SER A 397 -14.41 3.36 9.31
N ASN A 398 -14.40 3.30 10.65
CA ASN A 398 -13.87 2.15 11.39
C ASN A 398 -14.73 0.89 11.20
N ILE A 399 -16.06 1.04 11.11
CA ILE A 399 -16.96 -0.07 10.74
C ILE A 399 -16.63 -0.57 9.34
N GLY A 400 -16.43 0.35 8.38
CA GLY A 400 -16.02 -0.02 7.03
C GLY A 400 -14.68 -0.74 6.96
N TYR A 401 -13.67 -0.27 7.69
CA TYR A 401 -12.39 -0.97 7.79
C TYR A 401 -12.53 -2.33 8.49
N ALA A 402 -13.39 -2.46 9.50
CA ALA A 402 -13.64 -3.74 10.15
C ALA A 402 -14.33 -4.74 9.20
N ALA A 403 -15.25 -4.26 8.34
CA ALA A 403 -15.88 -5.07 7.29
C ALA A 403 -14.87 -5.53 6.23
N LEU A 404 -13.95 -4.65 5.83
CA LEU A 404 -12.81 -4.99 4.97
C LEU A 404 -11.92 -6.05 5.61
N ASP A 405 -11.41 -5.79 6.81
CA ASP A 405 -10.41 -6.62 7.50
C ASP A 405 -10.91 -8.04 7.77
N LYS A 406 -12.23 -8.26 7.72
CA LYS A 406 -12.88 -9.57 7.86
C LYS A 406 -12.69 -10.46 6.64
N HIS A 407 -12.60 -9.89 5.43
CA HIS A 407 -12.60 -10.61 4.16
C HIS A 407 -11.33 -10.43 3.32
N PHE A 408 -10.61 -9.32 3.52
CA PHE A 408 -9.40 -8.98 2.80
C PHE A 408 -8.23 -8.77 3.78
N PRO A 409 -7.01 -9.19 3.41
CA PRO A 409 -5.82 -8.81 4.18
C PRO A 409 -5.58 -7.30 4.02
N ILE A 410 -5.27 -6.63 5.13
CA ILE A 410 -5.05 -5.17 5.22
C ILE A 410 -4.00 -4.69 4.20
N SER A 411 -3.01 -5.53 3.87
CA SER A 411 -1.97 -5.27 2.87
C SER A 411 -2.48 -5.01 1.45
N SER A 412 -3.63 -5.61 1.09
CA SER A 412 -4.14 -5.60 -0.29
C SER A 412 -5.00 -4.39 -0.65
N THR A 413 -5.34 -3.56 0.34
CA THR A 413 -6.43 -2.57 0.21
C THR A 413 -5.96 -1.21 -0.28
N ILE A 414 -4.78 -0.75 0.14
CA ILE A 414 -4.27 0.57 -0.23
C ILE A 414 -3.08 0.41 -1.16
N GLN A 415 -3.37 0.52 -2.46
CA GLN A 415 -2.37 0.38 -3.49
C GLN A 415 -1.31 1.48 -3.38
N GLN A 416 -0.06 1.09 -3.61
CA GLN A 416 1.07 2.00 -3.69
C GLN A 416 1.75 1.76 -5.02
N PHE A 417 2.24 2.83 -5.64
CA PHE A 417 2.89 2.78 -6.94
C PHE A 417 4.32 3.29 -6.86
N LEU A 418 5.24 2.51 -7.38
CA LEU A 418 6.60 2.95 -7.70
C LEU A 418 6.56 3.55 -9.11
N LEU A 419 6.80 4.86 -9.19
CA LEU A 419 6.84 5.62 -10.44
C LEU A 419 8.28 5.71 -10.95
N VAL A 420 8.48 5.34 -12.22
CA VAL A 420 9.76 5.42 -12.93
C VAL A 420 9.59 6.39 -14.09
N GLN A 421 10.32 7.50 -14.09
CA GLN A 421 10.25 8.52 -15.11
C GLN A 421 11.59 8.67 -15.80
N ALA A 422 11.65 8.42 -17.10
CA ALA A 422 12.84 8.51 -17.91
C ALA A 422 12.58 9.44 -19.11
N PRO A 423 12.87 10.76 -18.99
CA PRO A 423 12.48 11.75 -20.00
C PRO A 423 13.16 11.54 -21.36
N ASP A 424 14.36 10.97 -21.38
CA ASP A 424 15.15 10.78 -22.60
C ASP A 424 15.11 9.34 -23.15
N GLN A 425 14.31 8.45 -22.55
CA GLN A 425 14.29 7.01 -22.88
C GLN A 425 12.86 6.48 -23.01
N ASP A 426 12.59 5.72 -24.08
CA ASP A 426 11.33 4.98 -24.20
C ASP A 426 11.40 3.70 -23.34
N LEU A 427 10.53 3.63 -22.33
CA LEU A 427 10.44 2.53 -21.37
C LEU A 427 9.82 1.26 -21.97
N ARG A 428 9.29 1.31 -23.19
CA ARG A 428 8.79 0.14 -23.92
C ARG A 428 9.89 -0.60 -24.67
N SER A 429 11.09 -0.03 -24.75
CA SER A 429 12.23 -0.67 -25.39
C SER A 429 12.63 -1.96 -24.66
N PRO A 430 13.08 -3.03 -25.36
CA PRO A 430 13.47 -4.29 -24.72
C PRO A 430 14.50 -4.11 -23.60
N LYS A 431 15.48 -3.23 -23.81
CA LYS A 431 16.51 -2.90 -22.81
C LYS A 431 15.92 -2.25 -21.56
N ALA A 432 15.06 -1.25 -21.72
CA ALA A 432 14.40 -0.62 -20.59
C ALA A 432 13.46 -1.57 -19.85
N LEU A 433 12.77 -2.47 -20.55
CA LEU A 433 11.95 -3.51 -19.93
C LEU A 433 12.81 -4.48 -19.09
N ALA A 434 13.98 -4.89 -19.57
CA ALA A 434 14.89 -5.73 -18.78
C ALA A 434 15.51 -5.00 -17.58
N ASP A 435 15.87 -3.73 -17.75
CA ASP A 435 16.39 -2.90 -16.65
C ASP A 435 15.31 -2.67 -15.57
N MET A 436 14.06 -2.43 -15.98
CA MET A 436 12.93 -2.34 -15.05
C MET A 436 12.59 -3.69 -14.41
N GLU A 437 12.78 -4.82 -15.09
CA GLU A 437 12.60 -6.14 -14.48
C GLU A 437 13.66 -6.40 -13.39
N GLU A 438 14.92 -6.04 -13.63
CA GLU A 438 15.96 -6.13 -12.60
C GLU A 438 15.66 -5.22 -11.40
N MET A 439 15.16 -4.01 -11.65
CA MET A 439 14.65 -3.12 -10.60
C MET A 439 13.50 -3.79 -9.81
N ALA A 440 12.48 -4.31 -10.50
CA ALA A 440 11.34 -4.95 -9.87
C ALA A 440 11.75 -6.19 -9.06
N LYS A 441 12.71 -6.98 -9.56
CA LYS A 441 13.27 -8.13 -8.87
C LYS A 441 13.96 -7.75 -7.56
N ARG A 442 14.70 -6.63 -7.52
CA ARG A 442 15.35 -6.15 -6.30
C ARG A 442 14.35 -5.66 -5.26
N VAL A 443 13.30 -4.96 -5.71
CA VAL A 443 12.20 -4.55 -4.83
C VAL A 443 11.45 -5.77 -4.30
N ALA A 444 11.15 -6.75 -5.15
CA ALA A 444 10.50 -8.00 -4.74
C ALA A 444 11.35 -8.87 -3.79
N ALA A 445 12.67 -8.66 -3.76
CA ALA A 445 13.58 -9.37 -2.85
C ALA A 445 13.67 -8.74 -1.46
N LEU A 446 13.07 -7.55 -1.25
CA LEU A 446 12.97 -6.96 0.08
C LEU A 446 12.07 -7.79 0.98
N PRO A 447 12.35 -7.84 2.29
CA PRO A 447 11.46 -8.50 3.25
C PRO A 447 10.09 -7.82 3.26
N ASP A 448 9.06 -8.61 3.51
CA ASP A 448 7.67 -8.15 3.68
C ASP A 448 7.10 -7.40 2.46
N ILE A 449 7.58 -7.73 1.26
CA ILE A 449 6.93 -7.38 -0.01
C ILE A 449 6.17 -8.61 -0.50
N ASP A 450 4.83 -8.53 -0.49
CA ASP A 450 3.98 -9.63 -0.97
C ASP A 450 4.13 -9.79 -2.49
N MET A 451 4.08 -8.68 -3.22
CA MET A 451 4.23 -8.68 -4.67
C MET A 451 4.52 -7.30 -5.26
N ILE A 452 5.15 -7.29 -6.43
CA ILE A 452 5.28 -6.12 -7.29
C ILE A 452 4.70 -6.42 -8.67
N ARG A 453 3.74 -5.61 -9.12
CA ARG A 453 3.08 -5.76 -10.42
C ARG A 453 3.46 -4.63 -11.36
N GLY A 454 3.72 -4.96 -12.61
CA GLY A 454 3.99 -3.98 -13.65
C GLY A 454 4.04 -4.64 -15.02
N ILE A 455 4.54 -3.91 -16.02
CA ILE A 455 4.57 -4.42 -17.40
C ILE A 455 5.42 -5.69 -17.57
N THR A 456 6.48 -5.88 -16.77
CA THR A 456 7.34 -7.08 -16.79
C THR A 456 6.79 -8.23 -15.94
N ARG A 457 5.90 -7.89 -14.98
CA ARG A 457 5.33 -8.78 -13.96
C ARG A 457 3.83 -8.51 -13.76
N PRO A 458 2.96 -8.74 -14.76
CA PRO A 458 1.56 -8.33 -14.67
C PRO A 458 0.81 -9.02 -13.51
N THR A 459 1.17 -10.28 -13.19
CA THR A 459 0.58 -11.07 -12.10
C THR A 459 1.39 -11.03 -10.81
N GLY A 460 2.51 -10.29 -10.76
CA GLY A 460 3.49 -10.33 -9.67
C GLY A 460 4.70 -11.23 -9.95
N GLU A 461 4.53 -12.19 -10.85
CA GLU A 461 5.60 -13.07 -11.34
C GLU A 461 6.14 -12.59 -12.69
N VAL A 462 7.40 -12.92 -12.97
CA VAL A 462 8.03 -12.61 -14.27
C VAL A 462 7.26 -13.33 -15.37
N LEU A 463 6.93 -12.59 -16.43
CA LEU A 463 6.28 -13.16 -17.61
C LEU A 463 7.09 -14.37 -18.12
N GLU A 464 6.53 -15.58 -18.06
CA GLU A 464 7.20 -16.82 -18.45
C GLU A 464 7.75 -16.72 -19.87
N GLN A 465 6.96 -16.16 -20.79
CA GLN A 465 7.33 -15.97 -22.18
C GLN A 465 8.49 -14.98 -22.35
N ALA A 466 8.75 -14.09 -21.39
CA ALA A 466 9.91 -13.20 -21.44
C ALA A 466 11.16 -13.80 -20.77
N LYS A 467 11.07 -14.97 -20.14
CA LYS A 467 12.26 -15.62 -19.56
C LYS A 467 13.14 -16.15 -20.68
N ALA A 468 14.44 -15.86 -20.62
CA ALA A 468 15.41 -16.35 -21.61
C ALA A 468 15.40 -17.89 -21.71
N THR A 469 15.15 -18.58 -20.58
CA THR A 469 15.03 -20.05 -20.54
C THR A 469 13.79 -20.58 -21.26
N TYR A 470 12.66 -19.87 -21.18
CA TYR A 470 11.44 -20.25 -21.90
C TYR A 470 11.67 -20.08 -23.41
N GLN A 471 12.24 -18.95 -23.82
CA GLN A 471 12.56 -18.67 -25.22
C GLN A 471 13.58 -19.69 -25.78
N ALA A 472 14.60 -20.06 -25.00
CA ALA A 472 15.53 -21.13 -25.37
C ALA A 472 14.84 -22.50 -25.47
N GLY A 473 13.89 -22.79 -24.56
CA GLY A 473 13.08 -24.00 -24.59
C GLY A 473 12.17 -24.09 -25.81
N GLU A 474 11.50 -23.00 -26.19
CA GLU A 474 10.65 -22.91 -27.38
C GLU A 474 11.46 -23.14 -28.66
N VAL A 475 12.65 -22.53 -28.76
CA VAL A 475 13.57 -22.80 -29.86
C VAL A 475 14.04 -24.25 -29.84
N GLY A 476 14.37 -24.79 -28.66
CA GLY A 476 14.71 -26.19 -28.48
C GLY A 476 13.61 -27.13 -28.95
N SER A 477 12.34 -26.80 -28.66
CA SER A 477 11.18 -27.55 -29.14
C SER A 477 11.08 -27.50 -30.66
N LYS A 478 11.21 -26.32 -31.27
CA LYS A 478 11.18 -26.19 -32.75
C LYS A 478 12.33 -26.90 -33.44
N LEU A 479 13.52 -26.90 -32.84
CA LEU A 479 14.65 -27.69 -33.31
C LEU A 479 14.39 -29.19 -33.13
N GLY A 480 13.73 -29.59 -32.05
CA GLY A 480 13.25 -30.95 -31.82
C GLY A 480 12.23 -31.39 -32.87
N ASP A 481 11.23 -30.56 -33.16
CA ASP A 481 10.23 -30.80 -34.21
C ASP A 481 10.90 -30.90 -35.59
N ALA A 482 11.86 -30.02 -35.89
CA ALA A 482 12.64 -30.10 -37.11
C ALA A 482 13.50 -31.38 -37.17
N SER A 483 14.06 -31.81 -36.03
CA SER A 483 14.80 -33.07 -35.94
C SER A 483 13.89 -34.28 -36.13
N GLN A 484 12.69 -34.28 -35.55
CA GLN A 484 11.69 -35.33 -35.73
C GLN A 484 11.25 -35.41 -37.19
N LEU A 485 11.03 -34.25 -37.82
CA LEU A 485 10.68 -34.19 -39.23
C LEU A 485 11.83 -34.68 -40.14
N ILE A 486 13.09 -34.50 -39.75
CA ILE A 486 14.26 -35.10 -40.43
C ILE A 486 14.23 -36.63 -40.30
N GLU A 487 13.96 -37.14 -39.11
CA GLU A 487 13.86 -38.59 -38.85
C GLU A 487 12.71 -39.23 -39.64
N ASP A 488 11.55 -38.56 -39.69
CA ASP A 488 10.41 -38.98 -40.50
C ASP A 488 10.71 -38.93 -42.00
N ASN A 489 11.48 -37.93 -42.45
CA ASN A 489 11.95 -37.83 -43.84
C ASN A 489 12.96 -38.91 -44.21
N ASP A 490 13.80 -39.36 -43.28
CA ASP A 490 14.69 -40.51 -43.49
C ASP A 490 13.89 -41.81 -43.67
N ALA A 491 12.82 -42.00 -42.88
CA ALA A 491 11.88 -43.09 -43.08
C ALA A 491 11.19 -43.03 -44.47
N ASN A 492 10.82 -41.83 -44.93
CA ASN A 492 10.27 -41.62 -46.27
C ASN A 492 11.30 -41.84 -47.39
N LEU A 493 12.57 -41.50 -47.18
CA LEU A 493 13.67 -41.80 -48.11
C LEU A 493 13.91 -43.30 -48.23
N ASN A 494 13.78 -44.06 -47.14
CA ASN A 494 13.82 -45.51 -47.16
C ASN A 494 12.63 -46.11 -47.94
N LEU A 495 11.44 -45.50 -47.87
CA LEU A 495 10.29 -45.85 -48.70
C LEU A 495 10.52 -45.55 -50.19
N LEU A 496 11.12 -44.39 -50.51
CA LEU A 496 11.50 -44.02 -51.88
C LEU A 496 12.57 -44.97 -52.46
N SER A 497 13.56 -45.36 -51.65
CA SER A 497 14.56 -46.37 -52.01
C SER A 497 13.90 -47.73 -52.27
N GLY A 498 13.01 -48.19 -51.38
CA GLY A 498 12.28 -49.44 -51.57
C GLY A 498 11.35 -49.41 -52.80
N GLY A 499 10.80 -48.25 -53.15
CA GLY A 499 10.04 -48.05 -54.40
C GLY A 499 10.92 -48.12 -55.64
N ALA A 500 12.14 -47.60 -55.59
CA ALA A 500 13.12 -47.68 -56.67
C ALA A 500 13.66 -49.09 -56.88
N ASP A 501 13.88 -49.85 -55.80
CA ASP A 501 14.25 -51.28 -55.88
C ASP A 501 13.14 -52.10 -56.55
N LYS A 502 11.88 -51.81 -56.22
CA LYS A 502 10.71 -52.44 -56.85
C LYS A 502 10.61 -52.15 -58.36
N LEU A 503 11.01 -50.95 -58.78
CA LEU A 503 11.10 -50.53 -60.18
C LEU A 503 12.22 -51.28 -60.92
N ALA A 504 13.36 -51.50 -60.25
CA ALA A 504 14.46 -52.29 -60.77
C ALA A 504 14.07 -53.77 -60.95
N ASP A 505 13.35 -54.34 -59.98
CA ASP A 505 12.83 -55.71 -60.05
C ASP A 505 11.84 -55.90 -61.20
N THR A 506 10.99 -54.90 -61.49
CA THR A 506 10.04 -54.96 -62.62
C THR A 506 10.73 -54.83 -63.98
N LEU A 507 11.81 -54.04 -64.07
CA LEU A 507 12.68 -53.98 -65.26
C LEU A 507 13.41 -55.31 -65.50
N ASP A 508 13.82 -56.00 -64.44
CA ASP A 508 14.42 -57.34 -64.51
C ASP A 508 13.40 -58.40 -64.97
N GLN A 509 12.15 -58.34 -64.52
CA GLN A 509 11.08 -59.22 -65.00
C GLN A 509 10.74 -59.00 -66.49
N LEU A 510 10.74 -57.75 -66.96
CA LEU A 510 10.59 -57.41 -68.39
C LEU A 510 11.76 -57.93 -69.24
N ARG A 511 12.98 -57.96 -68.69
CA ARG A 511 14.16 -58.56 -69.34
C ARG A 511 13.99 -60.07 -69.50
N ASP A 512 13.51 -60.75 -68.48
CA ASP A 512 13.38 -62.22 -68.47
C ASP A 512 12.22 -62.70 -69.35
N GLY A 513 11.09 -61.97 -69.39
CA GLY A 513 9.95 -62.27 -70.27
C GLY A 513 10.21 -62.10 -71.77
N VAL A 514 11.16 -61.23 -72.16
CA VAL A 514 11.55 -61.01 -73.57
C VAL A 514 12.60 -62.03 -74.05
N VAL A 515 13.36 -62.64 -73.13
CA VAL A 515 14.41 -63.61 -73.47
C VAL A 515 13.87 -65.04 -73.65
N ASP A 516 12.78 -65.41 -72.95
CA ASP A 516 12.23 -66.79 -72.99
C ASP A 516 11.17 -67.04 -74.08
N GLY A 517 10.62 -65.99 -74.71
CA GLY A 517 9.58 -66.11 -75.75
C GLY A 517 10.03 -66.52 -77.16
N ILE A 518 11.34 -66.71 -77.40
CA ILE A 518 11.90 -66.88 -78.77
C ILE A 518 12.24 -68.35 -79.10
N VAL A 519 12.20 -69.30 -78.15
CA VAL A 519 12.73 -70.67 -78.36
C VAL A 519 11.66 -71.73 -78.67
N THR A 520 10.37 -71.51 -78.42
CA THR A 520 9.36 -72.59 -78.38
C THR A 520 8.41 -72.73 -79.59
N LEU A 521 8.52 -71.93 -80.66
CA LEU A 521 7.53 -71.94 -81.76
C LEU A 521 8.03 -72.32 -83.17
N ARG A 522 9.27 -72.82 -83.31
CA ARG A 522 9.79 -73.28 -84.63
C ARG A 522 9.45 -74.73 -85.05
N PRO A 523 9.32 -75.73 -84.16
CA PRO A 523 9.15 -77.13 -84.61
C PRO A 523 7.70 -77.49 -85.00
N LEU A 524 6.70 -76.91 -84.33
CA LEU A 524 5.28 -77.30 -84.48
C LEU A 524 4.64 -76.82 -85.79
N ALA A 525 5.05 -75.67 -86.30
CA ALA A 525 4.55 -75.13 -87.57
C ALA A 525 5.06 -75.94 -88.79
N LYS A 526 6.21 -76.61 -88.68
CA LYS A 526 6.80 -77.39 -89.78
C LYS A 526 6.18 -78.77 -89.93
N VAL A 527 5.77 -79.39 -88.82
CA VAL A 527 5.15 -80.73 -88.79
C VAL A 527 3.70 -80.73 -89.27
N LEU A 528 2.92 -79.68 -88.96
CA LEU A 528 1.53 -79.55 -89.42
C LEU A 528 1.44 -79.23 -90.93
N THR A 529 2.41 -78.48 -91.47
CA THR A 529 2.46 -78.14 -92.90
C THR A 529 2.90 -79.35 -93.75
N ASP A 530 3.87 -80.15 -93.27
CA ASP A 530 4.34 -81.36 -93.96
C ASP A 530 3.32 -82.53 -93.95
N MET A 531 2.36 -82.54 -93.02
CA MET A 531 1.32 -83.56 -92.95
C MET A 531 0.15 -83.33 -93.90
N GLN A 532 -0.21 -82.06 -94.18
CA GLN A 532 -1.33 -81.73 -95.08
C GLN A 532 -0.98 -81.94 -96.57
N GLU A 533 0.30 -81.90 -96.92
CA GLU A 533 0.78 -82.03 -98.31
C GLU A 533 1.00 -83.49 -98.75
N LYS A 534 1.06 -84.45 -97.81
CA LYS A 534 1.58 -85.82 -98.09
C LYS A 534 0.61 -86.99 -97.86
N TYR A 535 -0.54 -86.78 -97.21
CA TYR A 535 -1.56 -87.82 -96.98
C TYR A 535 -2.94 -87.15 -96.80
N GLY A 536 -3.98 -87.36 -97.57
CA GLY A 536 -4.21 -88.22 -98.72
C GLY A 536 -5.65 -88.01 -99.18
N GLY A 537 -5.82 -87.77 -100.48
CA GLY A 537 -6.91 -88.39 -101.21
C GLY A 537 -6.46 -89.81 -101.60
N THR A 538 -7.12 -90.80 -101.02
CA THR A 538 -7.28 -92.23 -101.42
C THR A 538 -6.20 -92.92 -102.28
N THR A 539 -5.30 -93.64 -101.59
CA THR A 539 -4.71 -94.97 -101.85
C THR A 539 -4.69 -95.57 -103.26
N THR A 540 -3.51 -96.05 -103.66
CA THR A 540 -3.30 -97.48 -103.98
C THR A 540 -1.92 -97.96 -103.54
N LEU A 541 -1.91 -99.17 -102.99
CA LEU A 541 -0.78 -99.91 -102.43
C LEU A 541 0.34 -100.17 -103.44
N GLU A 542 1.50 -99.57 -103.22
CA GLU A 542 2.80 -100.20 -103.43
C GLU A 542 3.85 -99.35 -102.71
N GLU A 543 4.18 -99.74 -101.48
CA GLU A 543 5.53 -99.63 -100.88
C GLU A 543 5.42 -99.95 -99.38
N ILE A 544 5.63 -101.24 -99.14
CA ILE A 544 5.96 -101.81 -97.84
C ILE A 544 7.36 -101.32 -97.48
N ASP A 545 7.46 -100.20 -96.75
CA ASP A 545 8.60 -99.91 -95.85
C ASP A 545 8.32 -98.86 -94.75
N LYS A 546 7.04 -98.54 -94.47
CA LYS A 546 6.68 -97.44 -93.53
C LYS A 546 6.27 -97.89 -92.12
N THR A 547 6.65 -99.11 -91.72
CA THR A 547 6.23 -99.67 -90.42
C THR A 547 7.19 -99.30 -89.28
N ALA A 548 8.48 -99.06 -89.56
CA ALA A 548 9.47 -98.71 -88.54
C ALA A 548 9.39 -97.23 -88.10
N THR A 549 9.03 -96.32 -89.01
CA THR A 549 9.00 -94.87 -88.75
C THR A 549 7.78 -94.43 -87.94
N LEU A 550 6.64 -95.11 -88.10
CA LEU A 550 5.41 -94.81 -87.36
C LEU A 550 5.53 -95.18 -85.88
N VAL A 551 6.14 -96.33 -85.58
CA VAL A 551 6.38 -96.80 -84.20
C VAL A 551 7.43 -95.92 -83.49
N ALA A 552 8.47 -95.46 -84.21
CA ALA A 552 9.47 -94.54 -83.65
C ALA A 552 8.87 -93.16 -83.29
N ASN A 553 7.98 -92.62 -84.12
CA ASN A 553 7.30 -91.35 -83.87
C ASN A 553 6.28 -91.46 -82.73
N MET A 554 5.60 -92.61 -82.57
CA MET A 554 4.69 -92.86 -81.44
C MET A 554 5.43 -92.99 -80.11
N LYS A 555 6.63 -93.60 -80.11
CA LYS A 555 7.48 -93.72 -78.92
C LYS A 555 8.06 -92.36 -78.50
N SER A 556 8.52 -91.55 -79.47
CA SER A 556 8.96 -90.16 -79.23
C SER A 556 7.84 -89.26 -78.71
N LEU A 557 6.60 -89.46 -79.16
CA LEU A 557 5.42 -88.75 -78.66
C LEU A 557 5.07 -89.19 -77.23
N GLY A 558 5.18 -90.49 -76.92
CA GLY A 558 5.02 -91.04 -75.57
C GLY A 558 6.05 -90.50 -74.57
N ASP A 559 7.33 -90.39 -74.96
CA ASP A 559 8.40 -89.83 -74.12
C ASP A 559 8.20 -88.32 -73.85
N ALA A 560 7.84 -87.54 -74.87
CA ALA A 560 7.57 -86.10 -74.72
C ALA A 560 6.31 -85.80 -73.87
N MET A 561 5.30 -86.66 -73.94
CA MET A 561 4.11 -86.57 -73.08
C MET A 561 4.43 -86.99 -71.64
N GLY A 562 5.31 -87.98 -71.43
CA GLY A 562 5.74 -88.44 -70.11
C GLY A 562 6.47 -87.36 -69.28
N ASP A 563 7.40 -86.63 -69.89
CA ASP A 563 8.12 -85.54 -69.24
C ASP A 563 7.22 -84.33 -68.91
N SER A 564 6.30 -84.00 -69.81
CA SER A 564 5.34 -82.90 -69.62
C SER A 564 4.35 -83.18 -68.47
N LEU A 565 4.01 -84.46 -68.25
CA LEU A 565 3.12 -84.89 -67.17
C LEU A 565 3.80 -84.91 -65.79
N MET A 566 5.11 -85.22 -65.71
CA MET A 566 5.85 -85.12 -64.45
C MET A 566 5.97 -83.68 -63.94
N GLN A 567 6.21 -82.71 -64.84
CA GLN A 567 6.22 -81.28 -64.49
C GLN A 567 4.85 -80.79 -64.00
N MET A 568 3.76 -81.31 -64.58
CA MET A 568 2.39 -80.97 -64.18
C MET A 568 2.04 -81.52 -62.80
N ALA A 569 2.56 -82.71 -62.44
CA ALA A 569 2.38 -83.30 -61.11
C ALA A 569 3.19 -82.56 -60.01
N GLU A 570 4.39 -82.09 -60.31
CA GLU A 570 5.15 -81.19 -59.42
C GLU A 570 4.42 -79.87 -59.20
N MET A 571 3.79 -79.32 -60.24
CA MET A 571 3.05 -78.05 -60.17
C MET A 571 1.82 -78.10 -59.24
N TYR A 572 1.16 -79.26 -59.18
CA TYR A 572 0.05 -79.48 -58.25
C TYR A 572 0.48 -79.52 -56.78
N SER A 573 1.66 -80.11 -56.50
CA SER A 573 2.13 -80.36 -55.13
C SER A 573 2.29 -79.09 -54.29
N TRP A 574 2.62 -77.96 -54.94
CA TRP A 574 2.81 -76.67 -54.28
C TRP A 574 1.59 -75.73 -54.40
N ALA A 575 0.77 -75.86 -55.44
CA ALA A 575 -0.38 -74.99 -55.66
C ALA A 575 -1.54 -75.24 -54.67
N GLY A 576 -1.78 -76.50 -54.29
CA GLY A 576 -2.89 -76.89 -53.41
C GLY A 576 -2.87 -76.22 -52.01
N PRO A 577 -1.75 -76.27 -51.26
CA PRO A 577 -1.63 -75.61 -49.97
C PRO A 577 -1.79 -74.08 -50.03
N ILE A 578 -1.29 -73.45 -51.09
CA ILE A 578 -1.33 -72.00 -51.28
C ILE A 578 -2.76 -71.51 -51.54
N VAL A 579 -3.50 -72.17 -52.44
CA VAL A 579 -4.90 -71.83 -52.70
C VAL A 579 -5.75 -71.96 -51.44
N LYS A 580 -5.50 -72.98 -50.61
CA LYS A 580 -6.20 -73.18 -49.34
C LYS A 580 -5.93 -72.03 -48.36
N SER A 581 -4.69 -71.55 -48.30
CA SER A 581 -4.29 -70.42 -47.45
C SER A 581 -4.89 -69.08 -47.93
N LEU A 582 -4.87 -68.83 -49.23
CA LEU A 582 -5.46 -67.64 -49.86
C LEU A 582 -6.99 -67.60 -49.78
N ASN A 583 -7.65 -68.76 -49.79
CA ASN A 583 -9.10 -68.86 -49.56
C ASN A 583 -9.50 -68.49 -48.12
N SER A 584 -8.62 -68.70 -47.14
CA SER A 584 -8.89 -68.43 -45.72
C SER A 584 -8.49 -67.02 -45.26
N SER A 585 -7.80 -66.22 -46.09
CA SER A 585 -7.33 -64.89 -45.71
C SER A 585 -8.38 -63.80 -46.01
N PRO A 586 -8.87 -63.06 -45.00
CA PRO A 586 -9.79 -61.93 -45.20
C PRO A 586 -9.12 -60.77 -45.98
N VAL A 587 -7.80 -60.61 -45.83
CA VAL A 587 -7.00 -59.58 -46.52
C VAL A 587 -7.00 -59.81 -48.03
N CYS A 588 -7.06 -61.08 -48.46
CA CYS A 588 -7.07 -61.41 -49.88
C CYS A 588 -8.39 -61.04 -50.59
N ASN A 589 -9.47 -60.75 -49.84
CA ASN A 589 -10.74 -60.31 -50.43
C ASN A 589 -10.80 -58.80 -50.68
N VAL A 590 -9.89 -58.01 -50.09
CA VAL A 590 -9.84 -56.54 -50.25
C VAL A 590 -8.75 -56.10 -51.23
N ASP A 591 -7.75 -56.95 -51.51
CA ASP A 591 -6.73 -56.69 -52.51
C ASP A 591 -7.11 -57.32 -53.87
N PRO A 592 -7.39 -56.50 -54.91
CA PRO A 592 -7.77 -56.98 -56.25
C PRO A 592 -6.76 -57.96 -56.85
N SER A 593 -5.47 -57.72 -56.61
CA SER A 593 -4.35 -58.52 -57.11
C SER A 593 -4.33 -59.91 -56.48
N CYS A 594 -4.73 -60.00 -55.21
CA CYS A 594 -4.84 -61.25 -54.48
C CYS A 594 -6.06 -62.08 -54.93
N VAL A 595 -7.19 -61.43 -55.20
CA VAL A 595 -8.40 -62.09 -55.72
C VAL A 595 -8.12 -62.75 -57.07
N GLU A 596 -7.41 -62.05 -57.96
CA GLU A 596 -7.07 -62.54 -59.30
C GLU A 596 -6.08 -63.70 -59.27
N SER A 597 -5.00 -63.57 -58.50
CA SER A 597 -3.99 -64.62 -58.32
C SER A 597 -4.60 -65.90 -57.72
N ARG A 598 -5.54 -65.76 -56.78
CA ARG A 598 -6.29 -66.87 -56.20
C ARG A 598 -7.16 -67.58 -57.24
N ALA A 599 -7.84 -66.83 -58.10
CA ALA A 599 -8.69 -67.41 -59.16
C ALA A 599 -7.87 -68.18 -60.21
N TYR A 600 -6.67 -67.70 -60.53
CA TYR A 600 -5.74 -68.37 -61.44
C TYR A 600 -5.26 -69.72 -60.88
N LEU A 601 -4.76 -69.74 -59.63
CA LEU A 601 -4.30 -70.96 -58.97
C LEU A 601 -5.45 -71.97 -58.71
N GLN A 602 -6.68 -71.49 -58.54
CA GLN A 602 -7.87 -72.34 -58.45
C GLN A 602 -8.19 -73.06 -59.76
N ARG A 603 -7.92 -72.45 -60.93
CA ARG A 603 -8.13 -73.12 -62.23
C ARG A 603 -7.12 -74.26 -62.44
N ILE A 604 -5.88 -74.05 -62.01
CA ILE A 604 -4.80 -75.04 -62.14
C ILE A 604 -5.08 -76.28 -61.28
N THR A 605 -5.57 -76.09 -60.05
CA THR A 605 -5.90 -77.21 -59.14
C THR A 605 -7.16 -77.98 -59.57
N LYS A 606 -8.15 -77.29 -60.18
CA LYS A 606 -9.41 -77.91 -60.63
C LYS A 606 -9.27 -78.91 -61.78
N MET A 607 -8.25 -78.75 -62.64
CA MET A 607 -7.93 -79.69 -63.74
C MET A 607 -7.33 -81.03 -63.25
N ASN A 608 -6.84 -81.09 -62.02
CA ASN A 608 -6.35 -82.34 -61.43
C ASN A 608 -7.46 -83.08 -60.67
N ASP A 609 -8.36 -82.34 -60.01
CA ASP A 609 -9.47 -82.89 -59.21
C ASP A 609 -10.57 -83.57 -60.07
N ASP A 610 -10.67 -83.26 -61.36
CA ASP A 610 -11.65 -83.83 -62.30
C ASP A 610 -11.17 -85.13 -63.02
N GLY A 611 -9.95 -85.57 -62.72
CA GLY A 611 -9.35 -86.81 -63.24
C GLY A 611 -8.89 -86.74 -64.69
N THR A 612 -8.84 -85.55 -65.30
CA THR A 612 -8.41 -85.35 -66.70
C THR A 612 -6.92 -85.64 -66.89
N ALA A 613 -6.07 -85.24 -65.94
CA ALA A 613 -4.63 -85.54 -65.94
C ALA A 613 -4.35 -87.06 -65.90
N GLN A 614 -5.12 -87.83 -65.12
CA GLN A 614 -5.01 -89.29 -65.07
C GLN A 614 -5.36 -89.98 -66.39
N LYS A 615 -6.31 -89.42 -67.15
CA LYS A 615 -6.73 -89.95 -68.46
C LYS A 615 -5.68 -89.69 -69.53
N VAL A 616 -5.02 -88.53 -69.50
CA VAL A 616 -3.90 -88.18 -70.39
C VAL A 616 -2.64 -88.98 -70.05
N ALA A 617 -2.38 -89.25 -68.75
CA ALA A 617 -1.29 -90.10 -68.31
C ALA A 617 -1.43 -91.57 -68.75
N ASN A 618 -2.65 -92.12 -68.72
CA ASN A 618 -2.90 -93.45 -69.25
C ASN A 618 -2.71 -93.52 -70.79
N LEU A 619 -3.02 -92.44 -71.52
CA LEU A 619 -2.79 -92.37 -72.97
C LEU A 619 -1.29 -92.37 -73.33
N GLY A 620 -0.47 -91.62 -72.58
CA GLY A 620 1.00 -91.62 -72.75
C GLY A 620 1.64 -92.99 -72.46
N ARG A 621 1.16 -93.69 -71.43
CA ARG A 621 1.65 -95.04 -71.08
C ARG A 621 1.32 -96.09 -72.15
N VAL A 622 0.12 -96.03 -72.73
CA VAL A 622 -0.29 -96.92 -73.85
C VAL A 622 0.56 -96.66 -75.09
N LEU A 623 0.91 -95.40 -75.39
CA LEU A 623 1.79 -95.04 -76.51
C LEU A 623 3.25 -95.50 -76.31
N GLN A 624 3.72 -95.60 -75.07
CA GLN A 624 5.06 -96.10 -74.71
C GLN A 624 5.19 -97.63 -74.75
N GLU A 625 4.12 -98.37 -74.44
CA GLU A 625 4.12 -99.84 -74.27
C GLU A 625 3.75 -100.63 -75.55
N THR A 626 3.51 -99.96 -76.69
CA THR A 626 3.05 -100.65 -77.93
C THR A 626 4.19 -101.40 -78.65
N GLU A 627 4.21 -102.74 -78.57
CA GLU A 627 5.12 -103.61 -79.32
C GLU A 627 4.58 -103.99 -80.72
N ALA A 628 5.48 -104.09 -81.72
CA ALA A 628 5.18 -104.17 -83.15
C ALA A 628 4.57 -105.51 -83.67
N THR A 629 3.86 -106.28 -82.84
CA THR A 629 3.39 -107.64 -83.21
C THR A 629 1.88 -107.89 -83.12
N GLN A 630 1.05 -106.85 -82.96
CA GLN A 630 -0.41 -107.00 -83.00
C GLN A 630 -1.01 -106.47 -84.31
N THR A 631 -2.05 -107.14 -84.80
CA THR A 631 -2.64 -106.98 -86.14
C THR A 631 -3.10 -105.54 -86.39
N LEU A 632 -2.60 -104.95 -87.49
CA LEU A 632 -2.76 -103.56 -87.94
C LEU A 632 -4.21 -103.03 -87.92
N ASP A 633 -5.21 -103.90 -88.05
CA ASP A 633 -6.64 -103.54 -88.03
C ASP A 633 -7.14 -103.11 -86.64
N GLU A 634 -6.60 -103.65 -85.54
CA GLU A 634 -6.98 -103.25 -84.18
C GLU A 634 -6.35 -101.90 -83.79
N THR A 635 -5.07 -101.69 -84.15
CA THR A 635 -4.34 -100.46 -83.85
C THR A 635 -4.90 -99.24 -84.58
N VAL A 636 -5.34 -99.39 -85.85
CA VAL A 636 -5.94 -98.31 -86.63
C VAL A 636 -7.31 -97.89 -86.08
N ARG A 637 -8.07 -98.84 -85.51
CA ARG A 637 -9.38 -98.57 -84.91
C ARG A 637 -9.26 -97.89 -83.54
N ASP A 638 -8.29 -98.29 -82.73
CA ASP A 638 -8.00 -97.66 -81.43
C ASP A 638 -7.39 -96.26 -81.57
N LEU A 639 -6.55 -96.04 -82.59
CA LEU A 639 -6.00 -94.71 -82.91
C LEU A 639 -7.11 -93.74 -83.37
N GLY A 640 -8.07 -94.23 -84.15
CA GLY A 640 -9.24 -93.43 -84.58
C GLY A 640 -10.16 -93.04 -83.42
N THR A 641 -10.24 -93.88 -82.38
CA THR A 641 -11.03 -93.60 -81.17
C THR A 641 -10.29 -92.62 -80.25
N SER A 642 -8.98 -92.76 -80.12
CA SER A 642 -8.10 -91.88 -79.33
C SER A 642 -7.96 -90.48 -79.92
N MET A 643 -7.89 -90.37 -81.25
CA MET A 643 -7.86 -89.08 -81.96
C MET A 643 -9.15 -88.27 -81.75
N LYS A 644 -10.30 -88.96 -81.60
CA LYS A 644 -11.60 -88.32 -81.35
C LYS A 644 -11.68 -87.70 -79.95
N VAL A 645 -11.11 -88.38 -78.95
CA VAL A 645 -11.00 -87.89 -77.56
C VAL A 645 -10.00 -86.73 -77.45
N ALA A 646 -8.89 -86.77 -78.18
CA ALA A 646 -7.91 -85.67 -78.23
C ALA A 646 -8.50 -84.40 -78.87
N VAL A 647 -9.30 -84.53 -79.93
CA VAL A 647 -9.98 -83.40 -80.59
C VAL A 647 -11.10 -82.81 -79.72
N GLU A 648 -11.81 -83.62 -78.93
CA GLU A 648 -12.78 -83.13 -77.94
C GLU A 648 -12.11 -82.41 -76.76
N ALA A 649 -10.95 -82.88 -76.30
CA ALA A 649 -10.16 -82.21 -75.25
C ALA A 649 -9.58 -80.86 -75.71
N ILE A 650 -9.12 -80.77 -76.96
CA ILE A 650 -8.64 -79.52 -77.57
C ILE A 650 -9.80 -78.51 -77.75
N ARG A 651 -11.02 -78.98 -78.08
CA ARG A 651 -12.23 -78.13 -78.10
C ARG A 651 -12.63 -77.60 -76.73
N ALA A 652 -12.53 -78.42 -75.69
CA ALA A 652 -12.84 -78.03 -74.32
C ALA A 652 -11.84 -77.00 -73.75
N ALA A 653 -10.62 -76.97 -74.30
CA ALA A 653 -9.55 -76.04 -73.90
C ALA A 653 -9.59 -74.66 -74.61
N GLY A 654 -10.50 -74.44 -75.56
CA GLY A 654 -10.75 -73.11 -76.14
C GLY A 654 -9.65 -72.53 -77.03
N LEU A 655 -8.75 -73.35 -77.57
CA LEU A 655 -7.54 -72.91 -78.31
C LEU A 655 -7.75 -72.72 -79.83
N GLU A 656 -8.89 -72.15 -80.25
CA GLU A 656 -9.17 -71.90 -81.68
C GLU A 656 -9.34 -70.41 -82.05
N ASP A 657 -9.10 -69.46 -81.14
CA ASP A 657 -9.34 -68.04 -81.41
C ASP A 657 -8.06 -67.23 -81.64
N THR A 658 -8.00 -66.55 -82.79
CA THR A 658 -6.88 -65.75 -83.32
C THR A 658 -6.71 -64.39 -82.63
N GLY A 659 -6.78 -64.34 -81.29
CA GLY A 659 -6.64 -63.12 -80.48
C GLY A 659 -5.26 -62.86 -79.84
N SER A 660 -4.27 -63.75 -80.04
CA SER A 660 -3.02 -63.76 -79.25
C SER A 660 -2.00 -62.67 -79.57
N VAL A 661 -2.29 -61.72 -80.46
CA VAL A 661 -1.47 -60.52 -80.69
C VAL A 661 -1.97 -59.32 -79.86
N GLN A 662 -3.25 -59.31 -79.51
CA GLN A 662 -3.87 -58.22 -78.75
C GLN A 662 -3.63 -58.36 -77.24
N ALA A 663 -3.49 -59.60 -76.74
CA ALA A 663 -3.10 -59.87 -75.35
C ALA A 663 -1.65 -59.43 -75.05
N GLN A 664 -0.71 -59.66 -75.99
CA GLN A 664 0.68 -59.22 -75.84
C GLN A 664 0.83 -57.70 -75.91
N LEU A 665 -0.04 -57.01 -76.66
CA LEU A 665 -0.08 -55.55 -76.69
C LEU A 665 -0.70 -54.96 -75.41
N ALA A 666 -1.71 -55.63 -74.84
CA ALA A 666 -2.30 -55.23 -73.55
C ALA A 666 -1.32 -55.41 -72.39
N GLU A 667 -0.56 -56.50 -72.36
CA GLU A 667 0.47 -56.79 -71.35
C GLU A 667 1.65 -55.81 -71.41
N ALA A 668 2.10 -55.44 -72.62
CA ALA A 668 3.09 -54.38 -72.81
C ALA A 668 2.57 -52.98 -72.42
N GLN A 669 1.28 -52.71 -72.64
CA GLN A 669 0.64 -51.45 -72.28
C GLN A 669 0.41 -51.34 -70.76
N GLU A 670 0.15 -52.46 -70.10
CA GLU A 670 0.03 -52.56 -68.64
C GLU A 670 1.38 -52.39 -67.94
N GLY A 671 2.45 -53.02 -68.45
CA GLY A 671 3.82 -52.78 -67.98
C GLY A 671 4.28 -51.32 -68.16
N ALA A 672 3.89 -50.66 -69.26
CA ALA A 672 4.16 -49.24 -69.50
C ALA A 672 3.34 -48.32 -68.57
N ASN A 673 2.07 -48.67 -68.28
CA ASN A 673 1.24 -47.93 -67.32
C ASN A 673 1.75 -48.07 -65.89
N LEU A 674 2.21 -49.27 -65.49
CA LEU A 674 2.86 -49.51 -64.20
C LEU A 674 4.17 -48.70 -64.06
N LEU A 675 4.99 -48.64 -65.12
CA LEU A 675 6.21 -47.84 -65.13
C LEU A 675 5.88 -46.33 -65.03
N ALA A 676 4.82 -45.88 -65.70
CA ALA A 676 4.35 -44.49 -65.66
C ALA A 676 3.80 -44.10 -64.28
N ASP A 677 2.98 -44.94 -63.65
CA ASP A 677 2.43 -44.69 -62.31
C ASP A 677 3.51 -44.76 -61.23
N SER A 678 4.46 -45.68 -61.33
CA SER A 678 5.61 -45.77 -60.41
C SER A 678 6.52 -44.54 -60.54
N SER A 679 6.74 -44.05 -61.76
CA SER A 679 7.48 -42.80 -62.01
C SER A 679 6.74 -41.58 -61.45
N ARG A 680 5.40 -41.60 -61.47
CA ARG A 680 4.56 -40.51 -60.92
C ARG A 680 4.59 -40.50 -59.40
N GLN A 681 4.49 -41.67 -58.75
CA GLN A 681 4.63 -41.80 -57.31
C GLN A 681 6.03 -41.40 -56.82
N LEU A 682 7.08 -41.75 -57.56
CA LEU A 682 8.44 -41.30 -57.27
C LEU A 682 8.55 -39.76 -57.38
N ALA A 683 7.98 -39.16 -58.42
CA ALA A 683 7.96 -37.71 -58.60
C ALA A 683 7.19 -36.99 -57.48
N GLU A 684 6.05 -37.52 -57.06
CA GLU A 684 5.24 -36.97 -55.95
C GLU A 684 5.96 -37.10 -54.60
N GLY A 685 6.59 -38.25 -54.31
CA GLY A 685 7.37 -38.45 -53.09
C GLY A 685 8.62 -37.56 -53.02
N VAL A 686 9.30 -37.33 -54.15
CA VAL A 686 10.43 -36.39 -54.23
C VAL A 686 9.94 -34.95 -54.04
N GLN A 687 8.79 -34.58 -54.62
CA GLN A 687 8.23 -33.23 -54.48
C GLN A 687 7.84 -32.93 -53.03
N LEU A 688 7.20 -33.87 -52.33
CA LEU A 688 6.87 -33.75 -50.90
C LEU A 688 8.13 -33.54 -50.04
N LEU A 689 9.18 -34.34 -50.30
CA LEU A 689 10.45 -34.21 -49.60
C LEU A 689 11.10 -32.84 -49.83
N VAL A 690 11.06 -32.33 -51.07
CA VAL A 690 11.58 -30.99 -51.42
C VAL A 690 10.80 -29.89 -50.70
N ASP A 691 9.47 -29.99 -50.64
CA ASP A 691 8.63 -28.98 -49.98
C ASP A 691 8.78 -29.00 -48.46
N GLN A 692 8.89 -30.20 -47.84
CA GLN A 692 9.18 -30.35 -46.43
C GLN A 692 10.59 -29.83 -46.07
N THR A 693 11.60 -30.11 -46.91
CA THR A 693 12.97 -29.62 -46.73
C THR A 693 13.06 -28.09 -46.82
N ARG A 694 12.29 -27.46 -47.72
CA ARG A 694 12.22 -25.99 -47.83
C ARG A 694 11.58 -25.34 -46.60
N ASN A 695 10.49 -25.91 -46.10
CA ASN A 695 9.83 -25.42 -44.89
C ASN A 695 10.73 -25.58 -43.65
N MET A 696 11.48 -26.67 -43.56
CA MET A 696 12.51 -26.85 -42.52
C MET A 696 13.63 -25.82 -42.61
N GLY A 697 14.16 -25.56 -43.81
CA GLY A 697 15.18 -24.53 -44.01
C GLY A 697 14.74 -23.17 -43.49
N GLY A 698 13.51 -22.76 -43.81
CA GLY A 698 12.93 -21.52 -43.28
C GLY A 698 12.77 -21.49 -41.76
N GLY A 699 12.32 -22.60 -41.15
CA GLY A 699 12.15 -22.70 -39.69
C GLY A 699 13.49 -22.71 -38.92
N LEU A 700 14.49 -23.44 -39.43
CA LEU A 700 15.83 -23.50 -38.87
C LEU A 700 16.57 -22.17 -39.01
N ASP A 701 16.41 -21.47 -40.13
CA ASP A 701 16.96 -20.13 -40.33
C ASP A 701 16.35 -19.13 -39.35
N GLN A 702 15.05 -19.19 -39.08
CA GLN A 702 14.38 -18.35 -38.08
C GLN A 702 14.88 -18.65 -36.65
N ALA A 703 14.99 -19.93 -36.28
CA ALA A 703 15.51 -20.36 -34.98
C ALA A 703 16.97 -19.92 -34.79
N SER A 704 17.80 -20.07 -35.82
CA SER A 704 19.20 -19.63 -35.84
C SER A 704 19.32 -18.11 -35.71
N ALA A 705 18.54 -17.36 -36.49
CA ALA A 705 18.51 -15.89 -36.41
C ALA A 705 18.08 -15.41 -35.02
N PHE A 706 17.09 -16.06 -34.42
CA PHE A 706 16.62 -15.76 -33.06
C PHE A 706 17.68 -16.04 -31.99
N LEU A 707 18.35 -17.20 -32.03
CA LEU A 707 19.44 -17.53 -31.09
C LEU A 707 20.64 -16.59 -31.26
N MET A 708 20.95 -16.18 -32.49
CA MET A 708 22.01 -15.20 -32.75
C MET A 708 21.63 -13.80 -32.23
N ALA A 709 20.37 -13.38 -32.37
CA ALA A 709 19.87 -12.14 -31.79
C ALA A 709 19.97 -12.18 -30.25
N MET A 710 19.44 -13.22 -29.62
CA MET A 710 19.52 -13.43 -28.17
C MET A 710 20.98 -13.42 -27.67
N ARG A 711 21.90 -14.14 -28.34
CA ARG A 711 23.33 -14.12 -27.99
C ARG A 711 23.96 -12.73 -28.12
N SER A 712 23.58 -11.98 -29.15
CA SER A 712 24.14 -10.65 -29.41
C SER A 712 23.67 -9.62 -28.38
N GLU A 713 22.42 -9.74 -27.94
CA GLU A 713 21.76 -8.80 -27.02
C GLU A 713 21.99 -9.17 -25.55
N ALA A 714 22.16 -10.47 -25.22
CA ALA A 714 22.53 -10.94 -23.88
C ALA A 714 23.96 -10.54 -23.43
N LYS A 715 24.68 -9.74 -24.23
CA LYS A 715 25.93 -9.06 -23.81
C LYS A 715 25.68 -8.00 -22.74
N ASP A 716 24.49 -7.41 -22.75
CA ASP A 716 24.05 -6.51 -21.69
C ASP A 716 23.55 -7.37 -20.50
N PRO A 717 24.16 -7.27 -19.30
CA PRO A 717 23.83 -8.12 -18.15
C PRO A 717 22.34 -8.22 -17.78
N PRO A 718 21.53 -7.15 -17.87
CA PRO A 718 20.10 -7.19 -17.57
C PRO A 718 19.29 -8.07 -18.53
N MET A 719 19.70 -8.16 -19.80
CA MET A 719 19.03 -8.94 -20.86
C MET A 719 19.38 -10.44 -20.81
N ALA A 720 20.31 -10.86 -19.95
CA ALA A 720 20.75 -12.25 -19.89
C ALA A 720 19.69 -13.20 -19.29
N GLY A 721 18.81 -12.70 -18.43
CA GLY A 721 17.74 -13.47 -17.78
C GLY A 721 16.34 -13.17 -18.30
N PHE A 722 16.14 -12.02 -18.94
CA PHE A 722 14.85 -11.51 -19.41
C PHE A 722 14.99 -10.94 -20.81
N TYR A 723 14.18 -11.43 -21.74
CA TYR A 723 14.21 -11.06 -23.15
C TYR A 723 12.80 -10.94 -23.70
N VAL A 724 12.43 -9.75 -24.17
CA VAL A 724 11.16 -9.49 -24.86
C VAL A 724 11.45 -9.29 -26.34
N PRO A 725 11.09 -10.26 -27.21
CA PRO A 725 11.24 -10.11 -28.66
C PRO A 725 10.48 -8.87 -29.18
N PRO A 726 11.05 -8.08 -30.10
CA PRO A 726 10.40 -6.88 -30.65
C PRO A 726 9.01 -7.15 -31.26
N GLN A 727 8.76 -8.37 -31.74
CA GLN A 727 7.48 -8.77 -32.32
C GLN A 727 6.33 -8.73 -31.28
N ILE A 728 6.61 -9.07 -30.01
CA ILE A 728 5.61 -9.07 -28.93
C ILE A 728 5.16 -7.65 -28.60
N LEU A 729 6.05 -6.66 -28.72
CA LEU A 729 5.73 -5.25 -28.47
C LEU A 729 4.64 -4.70 -29.39
N THR A 730 4.44 -5.33 -30.56
CA THR A 730 3.42 -4.94 -31.55
C THR A 730 2.08 -5.65 -31.38
N GLN A 731 1.98 -6.63 -30.47
CA GLN A 731 0.74 -7.36 -30.22
C GLN A 731 -0.28 -6.51 -29.46
N GLU A 732 -1.56 -6.70 -29.79
CA GLU A 732 -2.66 -5.93 -29.17
C GLU A 732 -2.74 -6.16 -27.65
N GLU A 733 -2.45 -7.38 -27.18
CA GLU A 733 -2.44 -7.73 -25.76
C GLU A 733 -1.36 -6.96 -24.99
N PHE A 734 -0.13 -6.89 -25.52
CA PHE A 734 0.93 -6.08 -24.92
C PHE A 734 0.58 -4.60 -24.92
N GLN A 735 -0.02 -4.07 -26.00
CA GLN A 735 -0.45 -2.68 -26.04
C GLN A 735 -1.54 -2.36 -25.01
N LYS A 736 -2.48 -3.28 -24.77
CA LYS A 736 -3.50 -3.14 -23.71
C LYS A 736 -2.87 -3.13 -22.33
N ALA A 737 -1.94 -4.05 -22.04
CA ALA A 737 -1.22 -4.09 -20.77
C ALA A 737 -0.30 -2.88 -20.57
N ALA A 738 0.41 -2.45 -21.62
CA ALA A 738 1.29 -1.30 -21.60
C ALA A 738 0.53 -0.01 -21.28
N LYS A 739 -0.71 0.18 -21.77
CA LYS A 739 -1.54 1.34 -21.40
C LYS A 739 -1.85 1.43 -19.91
N LEU A 740 -1.83 0.31 -19.18
CA LEU A 740 -2.09 0.29 -17.73
C LEU A 740 -0.85 0.67 -16.91
N PHE A 741 0.36 0.36 -17.40
CA PHE A 741 1.61 0.48 -16.63
C PHE A 741 2.63 1.45 -17.22
N ILE A 742 2.49 1.87 -18.48
CA ILE A 742 3.36 2.83 -19.17
C ILE A 742 2.47 3.94 -19.76
N SER A 743 2.84 5.19 -19.51
CA SER A 743 2.18 6.37 -20.05
C SER A 743 2.12 6.36 -21.58
N PRO A 744 1.16 7.05 -22.22
CA PRO A 744 1.04 7.09 -23.67
C PRO A 744 2.29 7.60 -24.39
N ASP A 745 3.05 8.51 -23.77
CA ASP A 745 4.32 9.03 -24.28
C ASP A 745 5.51 8.05 -24.15
N GLY A 746 5.37 6.96 -23.37
CA GLY A 746 6.42 5.95 -23.19
C GLY A 746 7.50 6.33 -22.17
N HIS A 747 7.44 7.50 -21.55
CA HIS A 747 8.49 8.03 -20.68
C HIS A 747 8.23 7.85 -19.18
N THR A 748 7.04 7.42 -18.80
CA THR A 748 6.65 7.15 -17.41
C THR A 748 6.11 5.74 -17.28
N ALA A 749 6.62 4.97 -16.32
CA ALA A 749 6.08 3.67 -15.96
C ALA A 749 5.68 3.64 -14.48
N ARG A 750 4.62 2.91 -14.14
CA ARG A 750 4.19 2.67 -12.77
C ARG A 750 4.22 1.17 -12.46
N TYR A 751 4.71 0.82 -11.28
CA TYR A 751 4.66 -0.53 -10.72
C TYR A 751 3.84 -0.50 -9.44
N LEU A 752 2.80 -1.33 -9.34
CA LEU A 752 2.04 -1.50 -8.10
C LEU A 752 2.88 -2.33 -7.13
N VAL A 753 3.15 -1.79 -5.95
CA VAL A 753 3.85 -2.47 -4.87
C VAL A 753 2.84 -2.81 -3.78
N GLN A 754 2.75 -4.10 -3.45
CA GLN A 754 1.94 -4.60 -2.34
C GLN A 754 2.88 -5.02 -1.21
N THR A 755 2.81 -4.29 -0.11
CA THR A 755 3.53 -4.59 1.13
C THR A 755 2.76 -5.64 1.94
N GLY A 756 3.46 -6.59 2.55
CA GLY A 756 2.87 -7.52 3.53
C GLY A 756 2.67 -6.88 4.92
N LEU A 757 3.12 -5.64 5.10
CA LEU A 757 3.00 -4.89 6.35
C LEU A 757 1.68 -4.13 6.44
N ASN A 758 1.33 -3.69 7.65
CA ASN A 758 0.19 -2.80 7.85
C ASN A 758 0.52 -1.41 7.25
N PRO A 759 -0.21 -0.92 6.22
CA PRO A 759 0.08 0.33 5.53
C PRO A 759 -0.08 1.59 6.41
N PHE A 760 -0.76 1.46 7.55
CA PHE A 760 -0.91 2.53 8.55
C PHE A 760 0.20 2.53 9.61
N GLY A 761 1.01 1.46 9.68
CA GLY A 761 2.07 1.29 10.66
C GLY A 761 3.38 1.97 10.27
N THR A 762 4.27 2.17 11.24
CA THR A 762 5.59 2.79 11.01
C THR A 762 6.52 1.90 10.19
N GLU A 763 6.37 0.58 10.29
CA GLU A 763 7.20 -0.38 9.54
C GLU A 763 6.98 -0.24 8.02
N ALA A 764 5.73 -0.06 7.58
CA ALA A 764 5.42 0.21 6.18
C ALA A 764 5.96 1.57 5.72
N MET A 765 6.03 2.57 6.61
CA MET A 765 6.65 3.86 6.30
C MET A 765 8.17 3.74 6.12
N ASP A 766 8.83 2.95 6.96
CA ASP A 766 10.26 2.67 6.84
C ASP A 766 10.58 1.90 5.55
N GLN A 767 9.69 0.97 5.16
CA GLN A 767 9.84 0.19 3.94
C GLN A 767 9.80 1.06 2.66
N VAL A 768 9.14 2.23 2.67
CA VAL A 768 9.13 3.15 1.51
C VAL A 768 10.53 3.57 1.09
N ASP A 769 11.36 3.98 2.06
CA ASP A 769 12.74 4.40 1.77
C ASP A 769 13.58 3.21 1.28
N ASP A 770 13.31 2.01 1.78
CA ASP A 770 14.03 0.80 1.38
C ASP A 770 13.62 0.34 -0.04
N ILE A 771 12.34 0.46 -0.40
CA ILE A 771 11.83 0.24 -1.77
C ILE A 771 12.51 1.21 -2.74
N ILE A 772 12.53 2.50 -2.41
CA ILE A 772 13.17 3.53 -3.26
C ILE A 772 14.66 3.24 -3.41
N LYS A 773 15.39 2.97 -2.31
CA LYS A 773 16.82 2.62 -2.37
C LYS A 773 17.09 1.36 -3.19
N ALA A 774 16.26 0.33 -3.05
CA ALA A 774 16.39 -0.91 -3.82
C ALA A 774 16.19 -0.65 -5.32
N ALA A 775 15.18 0.15 -5.67
CA ALA A 775 14.92 0.55 -7.05
C ALA A 775 16.05 1.44 -7.61
N GLU A 776 16.53 2.43 -6.85
CA GLU A 776 17.64 3.29 -7.24
C GLU A 776 18.95 2.51 -7.44
N SER A 777 19.16 1.44 -6.67
CA SER A 777 20.34 0.59 -6.82
C SER A 777 20.41 -0.08 -8.20
N ALA A 778 19.29 -0.22 -8.91
CA ALA A 778 19.21 -0.81 -10.24
C ALA A 778 19.57 0.18 -11.36
N LYS A 779 19.65 1.49 -11.08
CA LYS A 779 19.93 2.53 -12.08
C LYS A 779 21.36 2.51 -12.68
N PRO A 780 22.45 2.32 -11.90
CA PRO A 780 23.80 2.49 -12.42
C PRO A 780 24.11 1.56 -13.59
N ASN A 781 24.67 2.11 -14.68
CA ASN A 781 25.02 1.38 -15.92
C ASN A 781 23.84 0.74 -16.67
N THR A 782 22.62 1.28 -16.52
CA THR A 782 21.40 0.82 -17.21
C THR A 782 20.77 1.95 -18.04
N SER A 783 19.73 1.66 -18.81
CA SER A 783 18.93 2.71 -19.48
C SER A 783 18.13 3.56 -18.48
N LEU A 784 18.11 3.20 -17.20
CA LEU A 784 17.44 3.95 -16.13
C LEU A 784 18.40 4.87 -15.36
N ALA A 785 19.63 5.08 -15.84
CA ALA A 785 20.65 5.87 -15.14
C ALA A 785 20.15 7.29 -14.75
N ASP A 786 19.47 7.96 -15.68
CA ASP A 786 18.91 9.30 -15.49
C ASP A 786 17.43 9.29 -15.07
N ALA A 787 16.85 8.10 -14.84
CA ALA A 787 15.45 7.99 -14.45
C ALA A 787 15.21 8.51 -13.02
N LYS A 788 14.14 9.28 -12.82
CA LYS A 788 13.63 9.66 -11.50
C LYS A 788 12.71 8.55 -11.01
N ILE A 789 13.01 8.01 -9.83
CA ILE A 789 12.20 6.98 -9.18
C ILE A 789 11.54 7.60 -7.96
N SER A 790 10.21 7.51 -7.86
CA SER A 790 9.43 8.08 -6.76
C SER A 790 8.38 7.10 -6.29
N MET A 791 7.94 7.22 -5.04
CA MET A 791 6.86 6.39 -4.50
C MET A 791 5.59 7.23 -4.35
N VAL A 792 4.46 6.65 -4.74
CA VAL A 792 3.11 7.20 -4.62
C VAL A 792 2.26 6.23 -3.80
N GLY A 793 1.41 6.75 -2.92
CA GLY A 793 0.51 5.94 -2.11
C GLY A 793 0.51 6.35 -0.64
N PHE A 794 -0.36 5.73 0.15
CA PHE A 794 -0.62 6.18 1.52
C PHE A 794 0.59 6.07 2.46
N SER A 795 1.34 4.96 2.43
CA SER A 795 2.53 4.84 3.29
C SER A 795 3.63 5.83 2.90
N ALA A 796 3.75 6.19 1.62
CA ALA A 796 4.65 7.26 1.16
C ALA A 796 4.20 8.64 1.68
N VAL A 797 2.88 8.92 1.66
CA VAL A 797 2.31 10.12 2.28
C VAL A 797 2.63 10.19 3.78
N GLN A 798 2.43 9.09 4.51
CA GLN A 798 2.74 9.01 5.93
C GLN A 798 4.24 9.15 6.24
N ASN A 799 5.11 8.59 5.39
CA ASN A 799 6.56 8.76 5.51
C ASN A 799 6.97 10.23 5.31
N ASP A 800 6.43 10.91 4.30
CA ASP A 800 6.65 12.34 4.10
C ASP A 800 6.13 13.15 5.28
N ILE A 801 4.93 12.87 5.80
CA ILE A 801 4.38 13.53 7.01
C ILE A 801 5.35 13.39 8.18
N ARG A 802 5.88 12.18 8.41
CA ARG A 802 6.86 11.92 9.48
C ARG A 802 8.16 12.71 9.26
N ASN A 803 8.66 12.79 8.04
CA ASN A 803 9.87 13.54 7.70
C ASN A 803 9.70 15.05 7.90
N TYR A 804 8.58 15.62 7.42
CA TYR A 804 8.25 17.02 7.67
C TYR A 804 8.01 17.30 9.15
N TYR A 805 7.33 16.40 9.87
CA TYR A 805 7.10 16.52 11.30
C TYR A 805 8.42 16.61 12.08
N ASN A 806 9.37 15.72 11.81
CA ASN A 806 10.66 15.72 12.48
C ASN A 806 11.43 17.04 12.24
N GLY A 807 11.37 17.57 11.01
CA GLY A 807 11.93 18.87 10.67
C GLY A 807 11.24 20.03 11.39
N ASP A 808 9.91 20.07 11.33
CA ASP A 808 9.09 21.13 11.91
C ASP A 808 9.15 21.13 13.43
N VAL A 809 9.07 19.98 14.11
CA VAL A 809 9.20 19.91 15.58
C VAL A 809 10.56 20.41 16.03
N ARG A 810 11.64 20.07 15.33
CA ARG A 810 12.97 20.61 15.65
C ARG A 810 13.00 22.13 15.47
N PHE A 811 12.40 22.64 14.41
CA PHE A 811 12.28 24.08 14.16
C PHE A 811 11.47 24.78 15.25
N ILE A 812 10.28 24.25 15.59
CA ILE A 812 9.40 24.73 16.66
C ILE A 812 10.18 24.81 17.98
N ILE A 813 10.87 23.73 18.36
CA ILE A 813 11.66 23.70 19.60
C ILE A 813 12.70 24.82 19.62
N ILE A 814 13.48 24.97 18.55
CA ILE A 814 14.54 25.99 18.50
C ILE A 814 13.94 27.39 18.54
N VAL A 815 12.92 27.67 17.73
CA VAL A 815 12.33 29.00 17.62
C VAL A 815 11.60 29.40 18.89
N THR A 816 10.75 28.53 19.43
CA THR A 816 10.01 28.80 20.67
C THR A 816 10.97 29.05 21.84
N LEU A 817 12.01 28.23 22.00
CA LEU A 817 13.00 28.43 23.05
C LEU A 817 13.79 29.73 22.87
N LEU A 818 14.18 30.08 21.65
CA LEU A 818 14.89 31.32 21.35
C LEU A 818 14.00 32.54 21.65
N VAL A 819 12.75 32.54 21.16
CA VAL A 819 11.79 33.62 21.37
C VAL A 819 11.50 33.81 22.86
N VAL A 820 11.19 32.74 23.57
CA VAL A 820 10.96 32.77 25.03
C VAL A 820 12.20 33.27 25.75
N LEU A 821 13.38 32.72 25.45
CA LEU A 821 14.63 33.14 26.08
C LEU A 821 14.92 34.63 25.86
N LEU A 822 14.78 35.10 24.61
CA LEU A 822 15.03 36.50 24.24
C LEU A 822 14.08 37.43 24.99
N ILE A 823 12.79 37.11 25.04
CA ILE A 823 11.80 37.95 25.73
C ILE A 823 12.06 37.97 27.23
N LEU A 824 12.35 36.81 27.84
CA LEU A 824 12.75 36.74 29.25
C LEU A 824 14.01 37.55 29.53
N VAL A 825 15.02 37.51 28.65
CA VAL A 825 16.23 38.33 28.77
C VAL A 825 15.91 39.82 28.70
N VAL A 826 15.04 40.25 27.79
CA VAL A 826 14.64 41.66 27.65
C VAL A 826 13.85 42.13 28.86
N LEU A 827 12.89 41.35 29.34
CA LEU A 827 12.03 41.72 30.48
C LEU A 827 12.80 41.69 31.80
N LEU A 828 13.60 40.65 32.02
CA LEU A 828 14.40 40.51 33.25
C LEU A 828 15.71 41.30 33.20
N LYS A 829 16.11 41.83 32.04
CA LYS A 829 17.42 42.46 31.81
C LYS A 829 18.56 41.62 32.40
N SER A 830 18.44 40.30 32.31
CA SER A 830 19.34 39.32 32.91
C SER A 830 19.46 38.10 32.00
N LEU A 831 20.61 37.42 32.05
CA LEU A 831 20.86 36.18 31.30
C LEU A 831 20.72 34.92 32.15
N VAL A 832 21.08 34.97 33.44
CA VAL A 832 21.14 33.79 34.30
C VAL A 832 19.75 33.27 34.64
N ALA A 833 18.84 34.17 35.04
CA ALA A 833 17.47 33.79 35.38
C ALA A 833 16.71 33.11 34.22
N PRO A 834 16.67 33.70 33.01
CA PRO A 834 16.01 33.07 31.86
C PRO A 834 16.49 31.64 31.55
N ILE A 835 17.79 31.36 31.64
CA ILE A 835 18.34 30.05 31.26
C ILE A 835 17.78 28.93 32.13
N TYR A 836 17.83 29.06 33.46
CA TYR A 836 17.32 27.99 34.31
C TYR A 836 15.79 27.94 34.32
N LEU A 837 15.10 29.07 34.09
CA LEU A 837 13.64 29.09 33.94
C LEU A 837 13.23 28.28 32.71
N VAL A 838 13.82 28.56 31.55
CA VAL A 838 13.60 27.79 30.32
C VAL A 838 13.95 26.32 30.52
N GLY A 839 15.09 26.02 31.13
CA GLY A 839 15.48 24.64 31.46
C GLY A 839 14.47 23.91 32.35
N SER A 840 13.90 24.61 33.33
CA SER A 840 12.88 24.05 34.21
C SER A 840 11.55 23.78 33.51
N VAL A 841 11.15 24.63 32.55
CA VAL A 841 9.95 24.43 31.72
C VAL A 841 10.14 23.23 30.79
N ILE A 842 11.30 23.12 30.13
CA ILE A 842 11.64 21.96 29.29
C ILE A 842 11.57 20.67 30.12
N LEU A 843 12.18 20.67 31.31
CA LEU A 843 12.17 19.50 32.19
C LEU A 843 10.73 19.15 32.61
N SER A 844 9.90 20.13 32.92
CA SER A 844 8.47 19.94 33.20
C SER A 844 7.73 19.30 32.03
N TYR A 845 7.97 19.80 30.81
CA TYR A 845 7.38 19.27 29.58
C TYR A 845 7.76 17.81 29.34
N VAL A 846 9.05 17.46 29.39
CA VAL A 846 9.49 16.07 29.17
C VAL A 846 8.94 15.15 30.26
N SER A 847 8.83 15.66 31.50
CA SER A 847 8.19 14.92 32.61
C SER A 847 6.70 14.68 32.35
N ALA A 848 5.98 15.68 31.83
CA ALA A 848 4.56 15.58 31.49
C ALA A 848 4.31 14.58 30.36
N LEU A 849 5.15 14.60 29.31
CA LEU A 849 5.12 13.58 28.27
C LEU A 849 5.45 12.19 28.82
N GLY A 850 6.42 12.08 29.72
CA GLY A 850 6.74 10.82 30.38
C GLY A 850 5.54 10.24 31.16
N ILE A 851 4.77 11.08 31.86
CA ILE A 851 3.49 10.66 32.45
C ILE A 851 2.50 10.23 31.37
N GLY A 852 2.41 10.97 30.27
CA GLY A 852 1.59 10.60 29.11
C GLY A 852 1.93 9.20 28.57
N VAL A 853 3.22 8.90 28.40
CA VAL A 853 3.70 7.57 27.99
C VAL A 853 3.31 6.51 29.01
N VAL A 854 3.52 6.74 30.31
CA VAL A 854 3.09 5.78 31.36
C VAL A 854 1.58 5.54 31.30
N PHE A 855 0.78 6.59 31.19
CA PHE A 855 -0.66 6.48 31.22
C PHE A 855 -1.25 5.84 29.96
N PHE A 856 -0.93 6.35 28.77
CA PHE A 856 -1.51 5.84 27.53
C PHE A 856 -0.84 4.54 27.08
N GLN A 857 0.50 4.46 27.11
CA GLN A 857 1.21 3.32 26.54
C GLN A 857 1.26 2.12 27.49
N PHE A 858 1.51 2.32 28.78
CA PHE A 858 1.65 1.21 29.72
C PHE A 858 0.35 0.83 30.43
N ILE A 859 -0.51 1.80 30.78
CA ILE A 859 -1.77 1.51 31.48
C ILE A 859 -2.89 1.19 30.47
N LEU A 860 -3.03 1.98 29.40
CA LEU A 860 -4.09 1.79 28.40
C LEU A 860 -3.68 0.94 27.20
N GLY A 861 -2.39 0.64 27.02
CA GLY A 861 -1.89 -0.18 25.90
C GLY A 861 -1.93 0.54 24.54
N GLN A 862 -2.00 1.87 24.53
CA GLN A 862 -2.17 2.69 23.33
C GLN A 862 -0.92 3.53 23.04
N GLY A 863 -0.46 3.53 21.78
CA GLY A 863 0.65 4.39 21.36
C GLY A 863 0.33 5.88 21.49
N ILE A 864 1.38 6.69 21.63
CA ILE A 864 1.23 8.15 21.66
C ILE A 864 1.03 8.65 20.23
N HIS A 865 -0.03 9.40 20.01
CA HIS A 865 -0.33 9.99 18.71
C HIS A 865 0.82 10.91 18.27
N TRP A 866 1.23 10.82 17.00
CA TRP A 866 2.39 11.53 16.46
C TRP A 866 2.36 13.05 16.71
N SER A 867 1.18 13.70 16.66
CA SER A 867 1.07 15.14 16.86
C SER A 867 1.26 15.62 18.32
N VAL A 868 1.16 14.71 19.31
CA VAL A 868 1.10 15.07 20.74
C VAL A 868 2.37 15.79 21.22
N PRO A 869 3.61 15.29 21.01
CA PRO A 869 4.79 16.00 21.51
C PRO A 869 4.93 17.41 20.95
N GLY A 870 4.79 17.59 19.63
CA GLY A 870 4.89 18.90 19.00
C GLY A 870 3.86 19.91 19.54
N MET A 871 2.59 19.50 19.60
CA MET A 871 1.50 20.37 20.06
C MET A 871 1.58 20.69 21.55
N THR A 872 1.92 19.70 22.37
CA THR A 872 2.02 19.89 23.82
C THR A 872 3.28 20.65 24.22
N PHE A 873 4.40 20.46 23.52
CA PHE A 873 5.61 21.26 23.69
C PHE A 873 5.30 22.74 23.50
N LEU A 874 4.68 23.05 22.37
CA LEU A 874 4.30 24.41 22.01
C LEU A 874 3.49 25.07 23.13
N VAL A 875 2.38 24.43 23.51
CA VAL A 875 1.47 25.00 24.50
C VAL A 875 2.13 25.09 25.88
N LEU A 876 2.77 24.01 26.35
CA LEU A 876 3.38 23.99 27.69
C LEU A 876 4.56 24.95 27.82
N VAL A 877 5.38 25.10 26.78
CA VAL A 877 6.53 26.00 26.83
C VAL A 877 6.09 27.46 26.71
N ALA A 878 5.19 27.77 25.77
CA ALA A 878 4.68 29.13 25.60
C ALA A 878 3.98 29.60 26.89
N VAL A 879 3.03 28.80 27.40
CA VAL A 879 2.28 29.12 28.62
C VAL A 879 3.15 29.02 29.88
N GLY A 880 3.98 27.98 30.01
CA GLY A 880 4.80 27.75 31.20
C GLY A 880 5.86 28.83 31.43
N ALA A 881 6.40 29.42 30.35
CA ALA A 881 7.36 30.51 30.43
C ALA A 881 6.77 31.78 31.06
N ASP A 882 5.53 32.11 30.69
CA ASP A 882 4.82 33.32 31.13
C ASP A 882 4.64 33.39 32.65
N TYR A 883 4.42 32.24 33.26
CA TYR A 883 4.22 32.18 34.68
C TYR A 883 5.50 32.25 35.50
N ASN A 884 6.56 31.64 34.97
CA ASN A 884 7.90 31.77 35.54
C ASN A 884 8.35 33.23 35.53
N LEU A 885 8.01 33.96 34.47
CA LEU A 885 8.19 35.41 34.39
C LEU A 885 7.44 36.16 35.51
N LEU A 886 6.16 35.87 35.76
CA LEU A 886 5.38 36.54 36.80
C LEU A 886 5.97 36.36 38.20
N LEU A 887 6.39 35.13 38.53
CA LEU A 887 7.02 34.83 39.81
C LEU A 887 8.36 35.55 39.95
N ILE A 888 9.24 35.42 38.95
CA ILE A 888 10.60 35.96 39.04
C ILE A 888 10.63 37.49 38.98
N ALA A 889 9.70 38.12 38.23
CA ALA A 889 9.54 39.57 38.21
C ALA A 889 9.15 40.07 39.61
N ARG A 890 8.25 39.38 40.32
CA ARG A 890 7.89 39.74 41.69
C ARG A 890 9.03 39.51 42.68
N ILE A 891 9.78 38.42 42.53
CA ILE A 891 11.01 38.19 43.31
C ILE A 891 12.01 39.32 43.09
N ARG A 892 12.14 39.82 41.85
CA ARG A 892 13.02 40.94 41.50
C ARG A 892 12.60 42.24 42.18
N ASP A 893 11.31 42.56 42.14
CA ASP A 893 10.76 43.77 42.76
C ASP A 893 10.98 43.77 44.28
N GLU A 894 10.91 42.61 44.91
CA GLU A 894 11.10 42.44 46.35
C GLU A 894 12.57 42.18 46.76
N ALA A 895 13.47 41.95 45.79
CA ALA A 895 14.88 41.62 46.03
C ALA A 895 15.66 42.73 46.73
N ALA A 896 15.09 43.94 46.84
CA ALA A 896 15.66 45.10 47.53
C ALA A 896 16.13 44.81 48.96
N ARG A 897 15.44 43.88 49.61
CA ARG A 897 15.65 43.52 51.02
C ARG A 897 16.33 42.15 51.18
N GLY A 898 16.93 41.63 50.12
CA GLY A 898 17.60 40.32 50.05
C GLY A 898 16.74 39.22 49.43
N ILE A 899 17.35 38.37 48.60
CA ILE A 899 16.66 37.34 47.79
C ILE A 899 15.87 36.34 48.63
N ARG A 900 16.40 35.92 49.79
CA ARG A 900 15.72 35.00 50.69
C ARG A 900 14.40 35.56 51.20
N THR A 901 14.40 36.83 51.60
CA THR A 901 13.20 37.54 52.07
C THR A 901 12.22 37.77 50.93
N ALA A 902 12.73 38.12 49.75
CA ALA A 902 11.94 38.32 48.54
C ALA A 902 11.18 37.04 48.14
N VAL A 903 11.87 35.89 48.11
CA VAL A 903 11.24 34.59 47.81
C VAL A 903 10.14 34.26 48.81
N ILE A 904 10.36 34.45 50.11
CA ILE A 904 9.33 34.16 51.13
C ILE A 904 8.10 35.04 50.94
N ARG A 905 8.29 36.35 50.78
CA ARG A 905 7.19 37.30 50.60
C ARG A 905 6.44 37.06 49.29
N THR A 906 7.16 36.84 48.20
CA THR A 906 6.58 36.55 46.90
C THR A 906 5.78 35.26 46.92
N VAL A 907 6.33 34.14 47.44
CA VAL A 907 5.59 32.87 47.57
C VAL A 907 4.37 33.00 48.48
N THR A 908 4.47 33.81 49.55
CA THR A 908 3.33 34.08 50.45
C THR A 908 2.21 34.85 49.76
N ALA A 909 2.55 35.87 48.97
CA ALA A 909 1.58 36.75 48.33
C ALA A 909 0.97 36.15 47.06
N THR A 910 1.76 35.39 46.30
CA THR A 910 1.36 34.91 44.97
C THR A 910 1.02 33.42 44.92
N GLY A 911 1.40 32.61 45.92
CA GLY A 911 1.24 31.16 45.88
C GLY A 911 -0.20 30.68 45.68
N SER A 912 -1.17 31.26 46.40
CA SER A 912 -2.60 30.89 46.28
C SER A 912 -3.19 31.25 44.92
N VAL A 913 -2.74 32.37 44.36
CA VAL A 913 -3.22 32.92 43.09
C VAL A 913 -2.62 32.13 41.93
N ILE A 914 -1.31 31.91 41.98
CA ILE A 914 -0.57 31.07 41.05
C ILE A 914 -1.17 29.67 40.97
N THR A 915 -1.49 29.08 42.12
CA THR A 915 -2.09 27.74 42.18
C THR A 915 -3.50 27.71 41.60
N SER A 916 -4.30 28.74 41.88
CA SER A 916 -5.67 28.84 41.36
C SER A 916 -5.68 29.03 39.84
N ALA A 917 -4.81 29.90 39.32
CA ALA A 917 -4.61 30.11 37.89
C ALA A 917 -4.15 28.81 37.21
N GLY A 918 -3.10 28.18 37.72
CA GLY A 918 -2.59 26.91 37.17
C GLY A 918 -3.62 25.77 37.21
N LEU A 919 -4.45 25.68 38.25
CA LEU A 919 -5.52 24.68 38.34
C LEU A 919 -6.65 24.95 37.34
N ILE A 920 -6.99 26.23 37.11
CA ILE A 920 -8.01 26.63 36.14
C ILE A 920 -7.56 26.34 34.72
N PHE A 921 -6.31 26.67 34.38
CA PHE A 921 -5.75 26.33 33.08
C PHE A 921 -5.64 24.80 32.91
N ALA A 922 -5.14 24.08 33.92
CA ALA A 922 -5.11 22.62 33.86
C ALA A 922 -6.52 22.04 33.66
N ALA A 923 -7.53 22.57 34.34
CA ALA A 923 -8.92 22.15 34.17
C ALA A 923 -9.47 22.43 32.77
N SER A 924 -9.10 23.55 32.13
CA SER A 924 -9.50 23.82 30.75
C SER A 924 -8.88 22.85 29.76
N MET A 925 -7.63 22.45 30.00
CA MET A 925 -6.94 21.45 29.18
C MET A 925 -7.46 20.04 29.44
N PHE A 926 -7.82 19.70 30.69
CA PHE A 926 -8.53 18.45 30.99
C PHE A 926 -9.93 18.39 30.38
N GLY A 927 -10.56 19.53 30.10
CA GLY A 927 -11.83 19.56 29.35
C GLY A 927 -11.73 18.86 27.99
N LEU A 928 -10.58 18.93 27.32
CA LEU A 928 -10.32 18.23 26.06
C LEU A 928 -10.34 16.69 26.20
N THR A 929 -10.16 16.16 27.42
CA THR A 929 -10.21 14.70 27.67
C THR A 929 -11.62 14.11 27.55
N PHE A 930 -12.64 14.95 27.45
CA PHE A 930 -14.02 14.54 27.16
C PHE A 930 -14.30 14.41 25.66
N SER A 931 -13.29 14.61 24.81
CA SER A 931 -13.38 14.30 23.38
C SER A 931 -13.43 12.78 23.17
N SER A 932 -14.17 12.36 22.15
CA SER A 932 -14.15 10.99 21.63
C SER A 932 -12.92 10.73 20.76
N LEU A 933 -12.16 11.77 20.40
CA LEU A 933 -10.94 11.67 19.59
C LEU A 933 -9.72 11.46 20.49
N GLN A 934 -9.07 10.30 20.37
CA GLN A 934 -7.97 9.93 21.25
C GLN A 934 -6.80 10.93 21.18
N ALA A 935 -6.48 11.44 19.99
CA ALA A 935 -5.42 12.43 19.81
C ALA A 935 -5.68 13.71 20.64
N VAL A 936 -6.93 14.19 20.69
CA VAL A 936 -7.34 15.37 21.46
C VAL A 936 -7.28 15.09 22.96
N VAL A 937 -7.71 13.89 23.38
CA VAL A 937 -7.62 13.43 24.78
C VAL A 937 -6.17 13.40 25.25
N GLN A 938 -5.26 12.83 24.45
CA GLN A 938 -3.84 12.77 24.77
C GLN A 938 -3.21 14.17 24.89
N ILE A 939 -3.50 15.07 23.95
CA ILE A 939 -3.04 16.47 23.99
C ILE A 939 -3.53 17.17 25.26
N GLY A 940 -4.83 17.11 25.54
CA GLY A 940 -5.44 17.73 26.72
C GLY A 940 -4.89 17.20 28.04
N PHE A 941 -4.73 15.88 28.15
CA PHE A 941 -4.20 15.24 29.34
C PHE A 941 -2.74 15.63 29.61
N VAL A 942 -1.88 15.56 28.58
CA VAL A 942 -0.45 15.90 28.72
C VAL A 942 -0.26 17.38 29.04
N ILE A 943 -1.02 18.28 28.40
CA ILE A 943 -0.96 19.71 28.75
C ILE A 943 -1.50 19.93 30.18
N GLY A 944 -2.64 19.35 30.53
CA GLY A 944 -3.23 19.48 31.86
C GLY A 944 -2.28 19.04 32.97
N ILE A 945 -1.67 17.85 32.85
CA ILE A 945 -0.71 17.36 33.84
C ILE A 945 0.60 18.16 33.83
N GLY A 946 1.06 18.61 32.66
CA GLY A 946 2.24 19.45 32.54
C GLY A 946 2.07 20.81 33.23
N LEU A 947 0.89 21.42 33.11
CA LEU A 947 0.55 22.66 33.82
C LEU A 947 0.47 22.44 35.34
N LEU A 948 -0.05 21.28 35.80
CA LEU A 948 -0.05 20.94 37.22
C LEU A 948 1.38 20.71 37.75
N LEU A 949 2.22 19.97 37.02
CA LEU A 949 3.62 19.76 37.37
C LEU A 949 4.37 21.09 37.43
N ASP A 950 4.18 21.97 36.45
CA ASP A 950 4.79 23.29 36.46
C ASP A 950 4.33 24.10 37.68
N THR A 951 3.02 24.13 37.95
CA THR A 951 2.44 24.91 39.04
C THR A 951 2.88 24.44 40.43
N PHE A 952 2.78 23.13 40.69
CA PHE A 952 2.99 22.57 42.03
C PHE A 952 4.44 22.17 42.32
N LEU A 953 5.19 21.72 41.32
CA LEU A 953 6.54 21.19 41.51
C LEU A 953 7.62 22.16 41.02
N VAL A 954 7.46 22.70 39.81
CA VAL A 954 8.48 23.60 39.24
C VAL A 954 8.42 24.97 39.90
N ARG A 955 7.28 25.64 39.81
CA ARG A 955 7.11 27.03 40.23
C ARG A 955 7.03 27.23 41.74
N THR A 956 6.44 26.28 42.44
CA THR A 956 6.31 26.37 43.91
C THR A 956 7.59 25.93 44.63
N ILE A 957 8.39 25.03 44.05
CA ILE A 957 9.53 24.41 44.74
C ILE A 957 10.85 24.64 43.99
N THR A 958 10.93 24.15 42.75
CA THR A 958 12.20 24.10 41.96
C THR A 958 12.76 25.50 41.67
N VAL A 959 11.92 26.41 41.15
CA VAL A 959 12.31 27.77 40.78
C VAL A 959 12.69 28.62 41.99
N PRO A 960 11.91 28.68 43.08
CA PRO A 960 12.31 29.35 44.32
C PRO A 960 13.61 28.79 44.93
N ALA A 961 13.80 27.47 44.92
CA ALA A 961 15.01 26.85 45.44
C ALA A 961 16.25 27.22 44.61
N LEU A 962 16.15 27.17 43.27
CA LEU A 962 17.19 27.64 42.35
C LEU A 962 17.52 29.12 42.56
N ALA A 963 16.49 29.96 42.67
CA ALA A 963 16.65 31.40 42.87
C ALA A 963 17.43 31.70 44.17
N VAL A 964 17.17 30.96 45.26
CA VAL A 964 17.88 31.10 46.53
C VAL A 964 19.33 30.62 46.44
N LEU A 965 19.60 29.54 45.69
CA LEU A 965 20.94 28.96 45.56
C LEU A 965 21.88 29.82 44.69
N ILE A 966 21.35 30.36 43.59
CA ILE A 966 22.13 31.21 42.68
C ILE A 966 22.39 32.59 43.32
N GLY A 967 21.47 33.08 44.15
CA GLY A 967 21.60 34.34 44.86
C GLY A 967 21.67 35.54 43.90
N ASP A 968 22.50 36.54 44.22
CA ASP A 968 22.52 37.83 43.50
C ASP A 968 22.96 37.70 42.03
N ARG A 969 23.54 36.56 41.64
CA ARG A 969 23.88 36.26 40.25
C ARG A 969 22.65 36.13 39.35
N ASN A 970 21.45 35.93 39.91
CA ASN A 970 20.19 35.87 39.15
C ASN A 970 19.94 37.10 38.29
N TRP A 971 20.51 38.25 38.64
CA TRP A 971 20.24 39.51 37.96
C TRP A 971 21.30 39.90 36.93
N TRP A 972 22.42 39.17 36.88
CA TRP A 972 23.52 39.50 35.98
C TRP A 972 23.06 39.51 34.51
N PRO A 973 23.42 40.52 33.70
CA PRO A 973 24.35 41.64 33.97
C PRO A 973 23.76 42.89 34.65
N SER A 974 22.44 42.95 34.86
CA SER A 974 21.80 44.08 35.55
C SER A 974 22.09 44.06 37.06
N LYS A 975 22.43 45.22 37.63
CA LYS A 975 22.41 45.43 39.09
C LYS A 975 21.08 46.11 39.43
N PRO A 976 20.20 45.50 40.24
CA PRO A 976 18.95 46.15 40.62
C PRO A 976 19.25 47.41 41.45
N THR A 977 18.82 48.57 40.94
CA THR A 977 18.85 49.86 41.65
C THR A 977 17.59 49.95 42.49
N PHE A 978 17.73 49.87 43.82
CA PHE A 978 16.59 49.91 44.73
C PHE A 978 16.37 51.33 45.24
N ASP A 979 15.39 52.05 44.68
CA ASP A 979 14.86 53.26 45.31
C ASP A 979 13.96 52.85 46.48
N ALA A 980 14.46 53.04 47.70
CA ALA A 980 13.67 52.83 48.91
C ALA A 980 12.59 53.93 48.99
N LYS A 981 11.42 53.71 48.41
CA LYS A 981 10.27 54.60 48.66
C LYS A 981 9.89 54.52 50.16
N PRO A 982 9.84 55.65 50.89
CA PRO A 982 9.36 55.68 52.26
C PRO A 982 7.88 55.30 52.31
N LEU A 983 7.48 54.65 53.41
CA LEU A 983 6.10 54.27 53.70
C LEU A 983 5.18 55.48 53.55
N VAL A 984 4.11 55.35 52.76
CA VAL A 984 3.02 56.33 52.73
C VAL A 984 2.40 56.35 54.13
N THR A 985 2.69 57.41 54.89
CA THR A 985 1.93 57.75 56.10
C THR A 985 0.48 58.03 55.70
N PRO A 986 -0.53 57.52 56.42
CA PRO A 986 -1.92 57.81 56.10
C PRO A 986 -2.13 59.32 56.16
N PHE A 987 -2.61 59.91 55.07
CA PHE A 987 -3.05 61.30 55.04
C PHE A 987 -4.15 61.47 56.10
N ARG A 988 -3.84 62.26 57.14
CA ARG A 988 -4.81 62.77 58.10
C ARG A 988 -5.73 63.74 57.34
N GLY A 989 -7.04 63.50 57.42
CA GLY A 989 -8.05 64.20 56.64
C GLY A 989 -7.94 65.72 56.74
N VAL A 990 -8.05 66.39 55.59
CA VAL A 990 -8.37 67.81 55.52
C VAL A 990 -9.87 67.92 55.51
N ASP A 991 -10.41 68.35 56.64
CA ASP A 991 -11.79 68.84 56.77
C ASP A 991 -11.95 70.06 55.84
N ARG A 992 -13.03 70.05 55.05
CA ARG A 992 -13.52 71.24 54.34
C ARG A 992 -14.91 71.56 54.89
N SER A 993 -14.93 72.28 56.01
CA SER A 993 -16.00 73.20 56.36
C SER A 993 -15.40 74.60 56.41
N GLY A 994 -16.00 75.54 55.67
CA GLY A 994 -15.51 76.89 55.55
C GLY A 994 -15.76 77.76 56.78
N ASP A 995 -15.13 78.92 56.68
CA ASP A 995 -15.56 80.25 57.11
C ASP A 995 -14.69 80.98 58.15
N SER A 996 -14.44 82.24 57.79
CA SER A 996 -14.08 83.45 58.55
C SER A 996 -12.85 83.55 59.48
N ASP A 997 -11.97 84.48 59.07
CA ASP A 997 -11.50 85.65 59.83
C ASP A 997 -10.54 85.53 61.05
N GLU A 998 -9.40 86.23 60.87
CA GLU A 998 -8.87 87.29 61.76
C GLU A 998 -7.85 86.97 62.91
N ILE A 999 -6.59 87.41 62.66
CA ILE A 999 -5.64 88.20 63.49
C ILE A 999 -4.85 87.60 64.71
N THR A 1000 -3.53 87.94 64.70
CA THR A 1000 -2.49 88.10 65.77
C THR A 1000 -1.79 86.92 66.47
N GLU A 1001 -0.46 86.80 66.23
CA GLU A 1001 0.73 86.93 67.14
C GLU A 1001 0.79 86.26 68.57
N PRO A 1002 1.96 86.11 69.25
CA PRO A 1002 2.98 85.04 69.13
C PRO A 1002 3.30 84.24 70.46
N ILE A 1003 4.09 83.15 70.34
CA ILE A 1003 4.90 82.30 71.30
C ILE A 1003 5.10 82.87 72.75
N PRO A 1004 5.21 82.12 73.91
CA PRO A 1004 6.09 80.94 74.14
C PRO A 1004 5.88 79.94 75.34
N ASN A 1005 6.69 78.86 75.32
CA ASN A 1005 7.45 78.17 76.41
C ASN A 1005 6.84 77.29 77.53
N SER A 1006 7.68 76.29 77.89
CA SER A 1006 7.89 75.62 79.21
C SER A 1006 6.87 74.54 79.63
N SER A 1007 7.14 73.48 80.39
CA SER A 1007 8.35 72.87 80.98
C SER A 1007 7.90 71.67 81.87
N LEU A 1008 8.74 70.64 81.96
CA LEU A 1008 9.08 69.83 83.15
C LEU A 1008 8.14 68.76 83.76
N ALA A 1009 8.86 67.77 84.35
CA ALA A 1009 8.54 66.84 85.46
C ALA A 1009 7.65 65.62 85.15
N GLU A 1010 7.75 64.44 85.78
CA GLU A 1010 8.72 63.62 86.55
C GLU A 1010 7.84 62.56 87.28
N ALA A 1011 8.39 61.36 87.56
CA ALA A 1011 8.00 60.44 88.66
C ALA A 1011 6.61 59.74 88.58
N ASP A 1012 6.33 58.52 89.09
CA ASP A 1012 7.06 57.44 89.77
C ASP A 1012 6.13 56.20 89.96
N SER A 1013 6.70 55.09 90.47
CA SER A 1013 6.09 54.02 91.32
C SER A 1013 5.10 53.02 90.67
N ASP A 1014 5.38 51.72 90.58
CA ASP A 1014 5.47 50.60 91.56
C ASP A 1014 4.14 49.82 91.70
N ASP A 1015 4.22 48.48 91.64
CA ASP A 1015 3.85 47.53 92.73
C ASP A 1015 3.17 46.18 92.31
N PHE A 1016 3.54 45.14 93.07
CA PHE A 1016 2.93 43.83 93.39
C PHE A 1016 3.25 42.48 92.68
N ASP A 1017 3.66 41.55 93.56
CA ASP A 1017 4.12 40.15 93.47
C ASP A 1017 3.02 39.04 93.50
N ASP A 1018 3.47 37.83 93.09
CA ASP A 1018 3.21 36.43 93.54
C ASP A 1018 1.81 35.83 93.79
N ASP A 1019 1.58 34.59 93.29
CA ASP A 1019 1.52 33.38 94.14
C ASP A 1019 1.34 32.04 93.36
N GLU A 1020 1.93 30.97 93.91
CA GLU A 1020 1.86 29.55 93.51
C GLU A 1020 0.65 28.82 94.19
N PRO A 1021 0.34 27.53 93.88
CA PRO A 1021 0.82 26.46 94.78
C PRO A 1021 1.03 25.05 94.18
N ASP A 1022 1.76 24.25 94.96
CA ASP A 1022 2.25 22.87 94.81
C ASP A 1022 1.19 21.75 95.00
N ARG A 1023 1.47 20.56 94.43
CA ARG A 1023 1.05 19.25 94.98
C ARG A 1023 1.91 18.09 94.45
N THR A 1024 2.37 17.30 95.42
CA THR A 1024 3.35 16.20 95.38
C THR A 1024 2.81 14.82 95.00
N ASP A 1025 3.76 13.89 94.73
CA ASP A 1025 3.84 12.46 95.08
C ASP A 1025 4.16 11.57 93.86
N GLU A 1026 4.93 10.48 93.88
CA GLU A 1026 6.02 9.93 94.69
C GLU A 1026 6.54 8.69 93.88
N LEU A 1027 7.67 8.09 94.30
CA LEU A 1027 8.29 6.80 93.88
C LEU A 1027 9.24 6.85 92.64
N VAL A 1028 10.58 6.88 92.77
CA VAL A 1028 11.58 5.98 93.43
C VAL A 1028 11.79 4.64 92.70
N SER A 1029 12.86 4.56 91.87
CA SER A 1029 14.10 3.79 92.13
C SER A 1029 14.84 3.46 90.81
N VAL A 1030 16.08 3.95 90.64
CA VAL A 1030 17.37 3.21 90.70
C VAL A 1030 17.51 2.16 89.57
N GLY A 1031 18.52 2.16 88.71
CA GLY A 1031 19.77 2.92 88.62
C GLY A 1031 20.69 2.31 87.55
N GLY A 1032 21.81 2.99 87.26
CA GLY A 1032 23.08 2.52 86.67
C GLY A 1032 22.99 1.62 85.43
N GLY A 1033 23.41 2.04 84.23
CA GLY A 1033 24.74 2.54 83.93
C GLY A 1033 25.74 1.39 83.83
N ASP A 1034 26.14 0.99 82.61
CA ASP A 1034 27.54 1.03 82.18
C ASP A 1034 27.71 0.63 80.69
N THR A 1035 28.81 1.16 80.18
CA THR A 1035 29.54 1.07 78.91
C THR A 1035 29.71 -0.30 78.24
N ARG A 1036 29.80 -0.29 76.88
CA ARG A 1036 30.92 -0.78 76.02
C ARG A 1036 30.45 -1.10 74.59
N THR A 1037 30.96 -0.37 73.59
CA THR A 1037 31.96 -0.81 72.56
C THR A 1037 31.61 -2.03 71.73
N GLY A 1038 31.67 -1.88 70.40
CA GLY A 1038 32.19 -2.92 69.51
C GLY A 1038 31.28 -3.34 68.35
N ASP A 1039 31.61 -2.81 67.16
CA ASP A 1039 31.78 -3.50 65.88
C ASP A 1039 30.78 -4.55 65.39
N GLY A 1040 30.38 -4.43 64.11
CA GLY A 1040 29.73 -5.54 63.41
C GLY A 1040 29.13 -5.16 62.05
N TRP A 1041 30.00 -4.86 61.09
CA TRP A 1041 29.70 -4.80 59.66
C TRP A 1041 29.41 -6.22 59.11
N VAL A 1042 28.58 -6.30 58.04
CA VAL A 1042 28.51 -7.31 56.94
C VAL A 1042 27.14 -8.05 56.74
N PRO A 1043 26.50 -7.93 55.55
CA PRO A 1043 25.37 -8.75 55.02
C PRO A 1043 25.94 -10.01 54.26
N PRO A 1044 25.22 -10.95 53.59
CA PRO A 1044 23.92 -10.82 52.91
C PRO A 1044 22.98 -12.06 52.88
N GLN A 1045 21.72 -11.85 52.49
CA GLN A 1045 21.03 -12.53 51.37
C GLN A 1045 19.76 -11.77 51.01
#